data_AF-A0A560AL40-F1
#
_entry.id   AF-A0A560AL40-F1
#
_cell.length_a   1.000
_cell.length_b   1.000
_cell.length_c   1.000
_cell.angle_alpha   90.00
_cell.angle_beta   90.00
_cell.angle_gamma   90.00
#
_symmetry.space_group_name_H-M   'P 1'
#
loop_
_entity.id
_entity.type
_entity.pdbx_description
1 polymer ?
#
loop_
_entity_poly.entity_id
_entity_poly.type
_entity_poly.pdbx_seq_one_letter_code
_entity_poly.pdbx_strand_id
1 'polypeptide(L)'
;MDCPDRFPAIDRLLALAGQDGPGAGLSPIEAEGFDEHGYLALNPDVRAAVEAGQLPSGFHHYAAYGWREGRAAPGLTPYAGRRCTPAAFAAKPCGISLFGPLSAQTGLGTAARAYAAAARASGLPVWTHDVDISVYGRAAQDDYARMLRENRRWSRSPYRLTLLAQNADMLPYFFRGHDRALLDDAYTVGLWVWELANFRSEWMGGFGAVDEVWAPSTFCRDAFAALSPVPVTVMPYAVAPDIRRAVHGRAHFGIPDEVFTFLYVFDVSSYMERKNPFALIRAFKQAFGEDPGVLLLLKHHSGAHDPERLRRLRDEARAPNIRLLPGLLDEAETLSLKRVSDCFVSPHRSEGFGLNIAEAMHLGKPVIATDYAASTDFLNETNGYPVACRLVPVGQDTGPYAAGALWADPDIDHMADLMARVRHDRREAEAKGRRAAADIRRTLSPKAIGRRMRDRVAELGLDQPVPPVTARVAASRRVAWRHPLGTLPDATARGRVVALDSHPILSLVVPVGPVSPEALRRCVQSVSGQSYPFWELCLCGDGTTGPETWAVASGFRGTDARIRIRPQAPVPGLAGAANTAVEMSSGGWVALLGPADALEPEALMEVARAIGRHPDADAFYTDGTGPGGEPVAKPGWSPEHLESCPYVGRLMMVRKSLFVGLGGFRQGFGTATEHDLALRIARVTDRVHHIPVTLHRQGGEPPDGHPILAGAEDDVRKALADHAAARYGADAELLPGDRPGLFRVRRGRLGQPPATLILRGRTTAVLNRTSHPDVHVLPIDGSGSEGNGTVAAWNAAIAQSRTDLLVLLDEAMEPAVADWLNALVDLARSPDVGVAGAALRAPDGRIVLAGLGIAADGAMAPLGGETDCVRNCAAVPGAVLAVRRTVLKELGGFDPRFSPGRAVSDLCLSALIHGYRNVCTPFAILRHTGPAALGTLANTPDGGPEETLFRRKWEAALGTGALSGLRARFPAPGGGSG
;
A
#
# COMPACT_ATOMS: atom_id res chain seq x y z
N MET A 1 0.97 41.03 -33.54
CA MET A 1 1.64 41.53 -34.76
C MET A 1 2.87 40.69 -34.99
N ASP A 2 2.96 40.18 -36.21
CA ASP A 2 4.04 39.51 -36.95
C ASP A 2 4.60 38.17 -36.44
N CYS A 3 3.99 37.11 -36.99
CA CYS A 3 4.50 35.75 -37.08
C CYS A 3 5.34 35.61 -38.38
N PRO A 4 6.62 35.19 -38.33
CA PRO A 4 7.39 34.83 -39.52
C PRO A 4 7.35 33.32 -39.82
N ASP A 5 7.40 33.02 -41.11
CA ASP A 5 6.90 31.84 -41.81
C ASP A 5 7.59 30.46 -41.64
N ARG A 6 6.71 29.44 -41.67
CA ARG A 6 6.66 28.10 -42.33
C ARG A 6 7.95 27.29 -42.65
N PHE A 7 7.90 26.02 -42.25
CA PHE A 7 8.68 24.88 -42.78
C PHE A 7 7.75 23.79 -43.39
N PRO A 8 8.19 23.01 -44.39
CA PRO A 8 7.34 22.47 -45.47
C PRO A 8 6.43 21.26 -45.17
N ALA A 9 6.29 20.86 -43.90
CA ALA A 9 5.27 19.87 -43.51
C ALA A 9 3.90 20.53 -43.24
N ILE A 10 3.90 21.85 -43.07
CA ILE A 10 2.73 22.67 -42.76
C ILE A 10 1.85 22.90 -43.99
N ASP A 11 2.41 23.01 -45.21
CA ASP A 11 1.60 23.27 -46.42
C ASP A 11 0.75 22.05 -46.83
N ARG A 12 1.16 20.82 -46.48
CA ARG A 12 0.31 19.63 -46.68
C ARG A 12 -0.84 19.52 -45.67
N LEU A 13 -0.67 20.05 -44.45
CA LEU A 13 -1.70 20.05 -43.41
C LEU A 13 -2.62 21.27 -43.51
N LEU A 14 -2.12 22.44 -43.95
CA LEU A 14 -2.92 23.63 -44.20
C LEU A 14 -3.69 23.57 -45.53
N ALA A 15 -3.18 22.85 -46.55
CA ALA A 15 -3.97 22.55 -47.75
C ALA A 15 -5.17 21.62 -47.45
N LEU A 16 -5.13 20.87 -46.34
CA LEU A 16 -6.24 20.07 -45.84
C LEU A 16 -7.21 20.86 -44.93
N ALA A 17 -6.81 22.03 -44.44
CA ALA A 17 -7.60 22.85 -43.50
C ALA A 17 -8.15 24.15 -44.12
N GLY A 18 -7.86 24.42 -45.40
CA GLY A 18 -8.06 25.73 -46.04
C GLY A 18 -9.22 25.84 -47.02
N GLN A 19 -10.09 24.85 -47.17
CA GLN A 19 -11.28 24.97 -48.02
C GLN A 19 -12.54 24.54 -47.25
N ASP A 20 -13.47 25.49 -47.16
CA ASP A 20 -14.87 25.42 -46.73
C ASP A 20 -15.20 25.52 -45.22
N GLY A 21 -15.45 26.77 -44.78
CA GLY A 21 -16.53 27.16 -43.86
C GLY A 21 -16.64 26.52 -42.46
N PRO A 22 -17.48 27.08 -41.57
CA PRO A 22 -17.75 26.46 -40.27
C PRO A 22 -18.63 25.23 -40.49
N GLY A 23 -18.00 24.07 -40.69
CA GLY A 23 -18.66 22.78 -40.78
C GLY A 23 -18.46 22.02 -42.07
N ALA A 24 -17.23 21.61 -42.39
CA ALA A 24 -16.96 20.41 -43.19
C ALA A 24 -15.47 20.00 -43.10
N GLY A 25 -15.19 18.73 -42.77
CA GLY A 25 -14.14 18.02 -43.49
C GLY A 25 -12.70 17.98 -42.96
N LEU A 26 -12.45 17.94 -41.64
CA LEU A 26 -11.36 17.06 -41.18
C LEU A 26 -11.94 15.64 -41.14
N SER A 27 -11.46 14.76 -42.03
CA SER A 27 -11.76 13.33 -41.95
C SER A 27 -11.45 12.83 -40.52
N PRO A 28 -12.35 12.06 -39.86
CA PRO A 28 -12.15 11.50 -38.50
C PRO A 28 -10.93 10.57 -38.32
N ILE A 29 -10.11 10.41 -39.35
CA ILE A 29 -8.94 9.54 -39.42
C ILE A 29 -7.73 10.49 -39.31
N GLU A 30 -7.08 10.73 -38.17
CA GLU A 30 -6.53 9.78 -37.18
C GLU A 30 -6.67 10.29 -35.72
N ALA A 31 -7.91 10.50 -35.26
CA ALA A 31 -8.22 10.60 -33.82
C ALA A 31 -8.33 9.21 -33.15
N GLU A 32 -8.20 8.14 -33.93
CA GLU A 32 -8.44 6.77 -33.51
C GLU A 32 -7.43 6.34 -32.42
N GLY A 33 -7.95 6.18 -31.21
CA GLY A 33 -7.17 5.77 -30.05
C GLY A 33 -6.79 6.89 -29.09
N PHE A 34 -6.88 8.18 -29.47
CA PHE A 34 -6.61 9.30 -28.54
C PHE A 34 -7.63 9.35 -27.40
N ASP A 35 -7.13 9.44 -26.17
CA ASP A 35 -7.96 9.56 -24.98
C ASP A 35 -8.17 11.04 -24.65
N GLU A 36 -9.18 11.64 -25.28
CA GLU A 36 -9.57 13.04 -25.10
C GLU A 36 -9.78 13.38 -23.62
N HIS A 37 -10.57 12.57 -22.92
CA HIS A 37 -10.89 12.81 -21.51
C HIS A 37 -9.65 12.69 -20.61
N GLY A 38 -8.82 11.67 -20.85
CA GLY A 38 -7.55 11.52 -20.16
C GLY A 38 -6.62 12.69 -20.38
N TYR A 39 -6.53 13.18 -21.62
CA TYR A 39 -5.71 14.33 -21.95
C TYR A 39 -6.19 15.59 -21.24
N LEU A 40 -7.48 15.89 -21.24
CA LEU A 40 -8.05 17.04 -20.55
C LEU A 40 -7.94 16.92 -19.03
N ALA A 41 -8.04 15.72 -18.47
CA ALA A 41 -7.83 15.48 -17.04
C ALA A 41 -6.40 15.78 -16.60
N LEU A 42 -5.40 15.39 -17.41
CA LEU A 42 -3.99 15.66 -17.15
C LEU A 42 -3.60 17.12 -17.43
N ASN A 43 -4.40 17.85 -18.21
CA ASN A 43 -4.10 19.21 -18.65
C ASN A 43 -5.28 20.17 -18.35
N PRO A 44 -5.46 20.57 -17.08
CA PRO A 44 -6.57 21.42 -16.65
C PRO A 44 -6.67 22.76 -17.37
N ASP A 45 -5.53 23.32 -17.78
CA ASP A 45 -5.44 24.56 -18.56
C ASP A 45 -6.01 24.39 -19.97
N VAL A 46 -5.73 23.25 -20.61
CA VAL A 46 -6.30 22.90 -21.91
C VAL A 46 -7.80 22.63 -21.79
N ARG A 47 -8.21 21.92 -20.74
CA ARG A 47 -9.62 21.70 -20.43
C ARG A 47 -10.38 23.02 -20.32
N ALA A 48 -9.87 23.97 -19.53
CA ALA A 48 -10.50 25.28 -19.38
C ALA A 48 -10.64 26.03 -20.72
N ALA A 49 -9.62 25.95 -21.59
CA ALA A 49 -9.67 26.54 -22.93
C ALA A 49 -10.69 25.85 -23.86
N VAL A 50 -10.82 24.52 -23.79
CA VAL A 50 -11.83 23.77 -24.56
C VAL A 50 -13.25 24.10 -24.05
N GLU A 51 -13.45 24.13 -22.74
CA GLU A 51 -14.74 24.49 -22.12
C GLU A 51 -15.15 25.94 -22.42
N ALA A 52 -14.19 26.85 -22.53
CA ALA A 52 -14.41 28.23 -22.94
C ALA A 52 -14.60 28.42 -24.46
N GLY A 53 -14.55 27.34 -25.25
CA GLY A 53 -14.68 27.38 -26.71
C GLY A 53 -13.48 27.98 -27.45
N GLN A 54 -12.33 28.16 -26.76
CA GLN A 54 -11.10 28.70 -27.35
C GLN A 54 -10.33 27.64 -28.15
N LEU A 55 -10.53 26.36 -27.84
CA LEU A 55 -9.96 25.21 -28.55
C LEU A 55 -11.05 24.19 -28.89
N PRO A 56 -11.05 23.58 -30.08
CA PRO A 56 -12.07 22.60 -30.46
C PRO A 56 -12.09 21.32 -29.61
N SER A 57 -10.90 20.85 -29.18
CA SER A 57 -10.71 19.65 -28.37
C SER A 57 -9.29 19.58 -27.79
N GLY A 58 -9.10 18.72 -26.82
CA GLY A 58 -7.80 18.29 -26.31
C GLY A 58 -6.95 17.61 -27.38
N PHE A 59 -7.54 16.83 -28.29
CA PHE A 59 -6.83 16.28 -29.44
C PHE A 59 -6.28 17.38 -30.33
N HIS A 60 -7.10 18.39 -30.65
CA HIS A 60 -6.66 19.53 -31.44
C HIS A 60 -5.50 20.27 -30.74
N HIS A 61 -5.63 20.49 -29.43
CA HIS A 61 -4.52 21.04 -28.65
C HIS A 61 -3.26 20.17 -28.75
N TYR A 62 -3.37 18.87 -28.52
CA TYR A 62 -2.22 17.96 -28.55
C TYR A 62 -1.53 17.95 -29.92
N ALA A 63 -2.31 17.84 -30.99
CA ALA A 63 -1.83 17.81 -32.37
C ALA A 63 -1.16 19.13 -32.78
N ALA A 64 -1.74 20.28 -32.39
CA ALA A 64 -1.22 21.59 -32.74
C ALA A 64 -0.05 22.04 -31.85
N TYR A 65 -0.13 21.78 -30.54
CA TYR A 65 0.74 22.36 -29.52
C TYR A 65 1.27 21.32 -28.53
N GLY A 66 0.39 20.48 -27.95
CA GLY A 66 0.70 19.67 -26.78
C GLY A 66 1.85 18.67 -26.96
N TRP A 67 2.00 18.05 -28.13
CA TRP A 67 3.18 17.22 -28.44
C TRP A 67 4.48 18.05 -28.40
N ARG A 68 4.47 19.26 -28.97
CA ARG A 68 5.62 20.18 -28.97
C ARG A 68 5.89 20.75 -27.57
N GLU A 69 4.88 20.81 -26.72
CA GLU A 69 5.01 21.18 -25.32
C GLU A 69 5.49 20.00 -24.46
N GLY A 70 5.41 18.76 -24.96
CA GLY A 70 5.87 17.56 -24.26
C GLY A 70 4.83 16.99 -23.30
N ARG A 71 3.57 17.39 -23.49
CA ARG A 71 2.45 16.84 -22.76
C ARG A 71 2.27 15.38 -23.14
N ALA A 72 2.03 14.53 -22.15
CA ALA A 72 1.67 13.15 -22.41
C ALA A 72 0.30 13.09 -23.10
N ALA A 73 0.18 12.33 -24.18
CA ALA A 73 -1.09 11.99 -24.80
C ALA A 73 -1.46 10.54 -24.48
N PRO A 74 -2.40 10.30 -23.55
CA PRO A 74 -2.97 8.98 -23.41
C PRO A 74 -3.65 8.56 -24.73
N GLY A 75 -3.50 7.28 -25.06
CA GLY A 75 -4.14 6.64 -26.20
C GLY A 75 -3.31 6.67 -27.49
N LEU A 76 -2.33 7.57 -27.59
CA LEU A 76 -1.40 7.64 -28.72
C LEU A 76 0.03 7.37 -28.26
N THR A 77 0.66 6.32 -28.80
CA THR A 77 2.13 6.27 -28.78
C THR A 77 2.61 6.94 -30.06
N PRO A 78 3.43 8.01 -29.98
CA PRO A 78 3.99 8.58 -31.18
C PRO A 78 4.70 7.47 -31.93
N TYR A 79 5.48 6.63 -31.23
CA TYR A 79 6.36 5.59 -31.77
C TYR A 79 5.72 4.45 -32.58
N ALA A 80 4.40 4.41 -32.72
CA ALA A 80 3.73 3.46 -33.61
C ALA A 80 4.24 3.59 -35.06
N GLY A 81 4.40 2.47 -35.77
CA GLY A 81 4.73 2.46 -37.19
C GLY A 81 6.21 2.54 -37.56
N ARG A 82 7.12 2.14 -36.66
CA ARG A 82 8.54 1.88 -36.98
C ARG A 82 8.63 1.00 -38.24
N ARG A 83 9.41 1.41 -39.24
CA ARG A 83 9.65 0.59 -40.43
C ARG A 83 10.76 -0.39 -40.14
N CYS A 84 10.48 -1.67 -40.33
CA CYS A 84 11.51 -2.69 -40.28
C CYS A 84 11.35 -3.62 -41.48
N THR A 85 12.32 -3.56 -42.39
CA THR A 85 12.47 -4.56 -43.44
C THR A 85 13.55 -5.55 -43.04
N PRO A 86 13.28 -6.87 -43.06
CA PRO A 86 14.28 -7.88 -42.72
C PRO A 86 15.60 -7.70 -43.47
N ALA A 87 15.54 -7.33 -44.75
CA ALA A 87 16.71 -7.11 -45.59
C ALA A 87 17.54 -5.89 -45.14
N ALA A 88 16.93 -4.74 -44.85
CA ALA A 88 17.69 -3.55 -44.43
C ALA A 88 18.26 -3.71 -43.02
N PHE A 89 17.54 -4.37 -42.12
CA PHE A 89 18.06 -4.70 -40.80
C PHE A 89 19.26 -5.67 -40.88
N ALA A 90 19.14 -6.73 -41.68
CA ALA A 90 20.23 -7.69 -41.89
C ALA A 90 21.44 -7.07 -42.60
N ALA A 91 21.26 -6.05 -43.46
CA ALA A 91 22.36 -5.38 -44.13
C ALA A 91 23.23 -4.52 -43.21
N LYS A 92 22.71 -4.08 -42.05
CA LYS A 92 23.51 -3.31 -41.08
C LYS A 92 24.58 -4.18 -40.41
N PRO A 93 25.77 -3.65 -40.09
CA PRO A 93 26.76 -4.38 -39.32
C PRO A 93 26.32 -4.62 -37.86
N CYS A 94 26.82 -5.70 -37.26
CA CYS A 94 26.70 -5.91 -35.82
C CYS A 94 27.59 -4.92 -35.06
N GLY A 95 26.98 -4.15 -34.15
CA GLY A 95 27.62 -3.12 -33.34
C GLY A 95 26.56 -2.30 -32.62
N ILE A 96 26.98 -1.26 -31.91
CA ILE A 96 26.13 -0.43 -31.05
C ILE A 96 26.15 1.02 -31.50
N SER A 97 24.98 1.60 -31.67
CA SER A 97 24.76 3.04 -31.78
C SER A 97 24.21 3.56 -30.45
N LEU A 98 25.03 4.26 -29.67
CA LEU A 98 24.63 4.79 -28.35
C LEU A 98 24.32 6.28 -28.43
N PHE A 99 23.08 6.65 -28.14
CA PHE A 99 22.62 8.02 -28.00
C PHE A 99 22.46 8.33 -26.51
N GLY A 100 23.23 9.27 -25.98
CA GLY A 100 23.17 9.60 -24.56
C GLY A 100 23.87 10.89 -24.18
N PRO A 101 23.67 11.39 -22.95
CA PRO A 101 24.25 12.64 -22.47
C PRO A 101 25.73 12.50 -22.10
N LEU A 102 26.57 12.16 -23.07
CA LEU A 102 27.98 11.83 -22.92
C LEU A 102 28.84 12.99 -22.42
N SER A 103 28.47 14.23 -22.73
CA SER A 103 29.14 15.44 -22.22
C SER A 103 28.65 15.86 -20.82
N ALA A 104 27.48 15.40 -20.39
CA ALA A 104 26.89 15.83 -19.12
C ALA A 104 27.66 15.31 -17.91
N GLN A 105 27.90 16.19 -16.93
CA GLN A 105 28.49 15.87 -15.63
C GLN A 105 27.41 15.41 -14.62
N THR A 106 26.53 14.51 -15.06
CA THR A 106 25.43 13.96 -14.26
C THR A 106 25.58 12.45 -14.09
N GLY A 107 24.75 11.84 -13.23
CA GLY A 107 24.67 10.38 -13.11
C GLY A 107 24.31 9.70 -14.44
N LEU A 108 23.38 10.27 -15.20
CA LEU A 108 22.99 9.76 -16.53
C LEU A 108 24.14 9.83 -17.55
N GLY A 109 24.90 10.94 -17.56
CA GLY A 109 26.07 11.05 -18.43
C GLY A 109 27.17 10.05 -18.07
N THR A 110 27.38 9.83 -16.77
CA THR A 110 28.34 8.82 -16.30
C THR A 110 27.92 7.41 -16.70
N ALA A 111 26.62 7.08 -16.58
CA ALA A 111 26.06 5.82 -17.04
C ALA A 111 26.23 5.60 -18.55
N ALA A 112 25.93 6.62 -19.38
CA ALA A 112 26.09 6.53 -20.84
C ALA A 112 27.56 6.26 -21.23
N ARG A 113 28.51 6.96 -20.62
CA ARG A 113 29.95 6.71 -20.81
C ARG A 113 30.37 5.32 -20.33
N ALA A 114 29.80 4.84 -19.23
CA ALA A 114 30.07 3.50 -18.70
C ALA A 114 29.66 2.38 -19.66
N TYR A 115 28.49 2.48 -20.31
CA TYR A 115 28.08 1.52 -21.34
C TYR A 115 28.98 1.54 -22.57
N ALA A 116 29.37 2.74 -23.04
CA ALA A 116 30.31 2.86 -24.16
C ALA A 116 31.66 2.23 -23.82
N ALA A 117 32.17 2.45 -22.60
CA ALA A 117 33.41 1.84 -22.12
C ALA A 117 33.30 0.31 -22.01
N ALA A 118 32.18 -0.21 -21.48
CA ALA A 118 31.94 -1.65 -21.37
C ALA A 118 31.91 -2.34 -22.74
N ALA A 119 31.17 -1.77 -23.69
CA ALA A 119 31.10 -2.28 -25.05
C ALA A 119 32.47 -2.30 -25.74
N ARG A 120 33.26 -1.21 -25.63
CA ARG A 120 34.64 -1.16 -26.15
C ARG A 120 35.56 -2.19 -25.49
N ALA A 121 35.48 -2.35 -24.16
CA ALA A 121 36.25 -3.35 -23.42
C ALA A 121 35.92 -4.80 -23.83
N SER A 122 34.78 -4.97 -24.51
CA SER A 122 34.35 -6.25 -25.09
C SER A 122 34.64 -6.40 -26.59
N GLY A 123 35.23 -5.40 -27.24
CA GLY A 123 35.48 -5.45 -28.69
C GLY A 123 34.21 -5.36 -29.55
N LEU A 124 33.06 -4.98 -28.96
CA LEU A 124 31.88 -4.61 -29.75
C LEU A 124 32.16 -3.25 -30.42
N PRO A 125 31.94 -3.12 -31.74
CA PRO A 125 31.98 -1.81 -32.40
C PRO A 125 30.94 -0.88 -31.78
N VAL A 126 31.36 0.33 -31.40
CA VAL A 126 30.48 1.31 -30.75
C VAL A 126 30.66 2.66 -31.42
N TRP A 127 29.56 3.17 -31.94
CA TRP A 127 29.40 4.56 -32.33
C TRP A 127 28.59 5.30 -31.26
N THR A 128 28.97 6.53 -30.95
CA THR A 128 28.37 7.33 -29.88
C THR A 128 27.91 8.68 -30.40
N HIS A 129 26.72 9.09 -29.98
CA HIS A 129 26.16 10.42 -30.23
C HIS A 129 25.82 11.10 -28.90
N ASP A 130 26.37 12.29 -28.70
CA ASP A 130 26.08 13.09 -27.52
C ASP A 130 24.71 13.76 -27.66
N VAL A 131 23.86 13.59 -26.65
CA VAL A 131 22.54 14.20 -26.57
C VAL A 131 22.63 15.31 -25.53
N ASP A 132 22.50 16.56 -25.98
CA ASP A 132 22.44 17.70 -25.07
C ASP A 132 21.11 17.66 -24.30
N ILE A 133 21.22 17.64 -22.97
CA ILE A 133 20.09 17.56 -22.04
C ILE A 133 19.83 18.87 -21.29
N SER A 134 20.68 19.88 -21.48
CA SER A 134 20.49 21.22 -20.91
C SER A 134 19.21 21.89 -21.42
N VAL A 135 18.73 21.46 -22.58
CA VAL A 135 17.51 21.91 -23.25
C VAL A 135 16.21 21.36 -22.65
N TYR A 136 16.27 20.43 -21.70
CA TYR A 136 15.07 19.90 -21.03
C TYR A 136 14.46 20.84 -19.98
N GLY A 137 15.06 22.02 -19.76
CA GLY A 137 14.55 23.09 -18.89
C GLY A 137 13.75 24.18 -19.63
N ARG A 138 13.00 25.01 -18.88
CA ARG A 138 12.13 26.10 -19.38
C ARG A 138 12.82 27.18 -20.24
N ALA A 139 14.15 27.18 -20.35
CA ALA A 139 14.93 28.23 -21.02
C ALA A 139 15.34 27.91 -22.48
N ALA A 140 14.81 26.84 -23.09
CA ALA A 140 15.35 26.30 -24.35
C ALA A 140 14.60 26.71 -25.64
N GLN A 141 13.99 27.89 -25.70
CA GLN A 141 13.32 28.34 -26.94
C GLN A 141 14.31 28.89 -27.99
N ASP A 142 15.39 29.54 -27.56
CA ASP A 142 16.31 30.23 -28.48
C ASP A 142 17.36 29.31 -29.14
N ASP A 143 17.72 28.16 -28.54
CA ASP A 143 18.76 27.25 -29.06
C ASP A 143 18.19 26.08 -29.92
N TYR A 144 16.86 25.99 -30.02
CA TYR A 144 16.15 24.90 -30.70
C TYR A 144 16.40 24.86 -32.22
N ALA A 145 16.53 26.03 -32.87
CA ALA A 145 16.77 26.13 -34.31
C ALA A 145 18.20 25.74 -34.72
N ARG A 146 19.19 25.85 -33.83
CA ARG A 146 20.56 25.34 -34.05
C ARG A 146 20.57 23.82 -33.95
N MET A 147 19.98 23.29 -32.88
CA MET A 147 19.90 21.87 -32.58
C MET A 147 19.18 21.07 -33.69
N LEU A 148 18.08 21.58 -34.23
CA LEU A 148 17.37 20.96 -35.37
C LEU A 148 18.22 20.90 -36.66
N ARG A 149 19.16 21.83 -36.87
CA ARG A 149 20.03 21.84 -38.07
C ARG A 149 21.17 20.83 -37.95
N GLU A 150 21.73 20.69 -36.75
CA GLU A 150 22.86 19.79 -36.47
C GLU A 150 22.40 18.32 -36.34
N ASN A 151 21.24 18.07 -35.70
CA ASN A 151 20.75 16.72 -35.41
C ASN A 151 20.01 16.04 -36.57
N ARG A 152 19.48 16.80 -37.55
CA ARG A 152 18.85 16.24 -38.77
C ARG A 152 19.80 15.34 -39.60
N ARG A 153 21.11 15.42 -39.37
CA ARG A 153 22.12 14.57 -40.02
C ARG A 153 22.07 13.10 -39.58
N TRP A 154 21.42 12.78 -38.45
CA TRP A 154 21.49 11.47 -37.81
C TRP A 154 20.15 10.72 -37.82
N SER A 155 19.50 10.70 -38.98
CA SER A 155 18.16 10.11 -39.16
C SER A 155 18.12 8.57 -39.18
N ARG A 156 19.27 7.88 -39.14
CA ARG A 156 19.34 6.40 -39.09
C ARG A 156 20.52 5.91 -38.24
N SER A 157 20.28 4.84 -37.48
CA SER A 157 21.31 4.16 -36.69
C SER A 157 22.28 3.37 -37.59
N PRO A 158 23.62 3.55 -37.46
CA PRO A 158 24.62 2.86 -38.28
C PRO A 158 24.76 1.36 -37.99
N TYR A 159 24.36 0.90 -36.81
CA TYR A 159 24.45 -0.51 -36.41
C TYR A 159 23.08 -1.14 -36.15
N ARG A 160 23.06 -2.47 -36.04
CA ARG A 160 21.85 -3.24 -35.71
C ARG A 160 21.27 -2.93 -34.33
N LEU A 161 22.10 -2.60 -33.34
CA LEU A 161 21.67 -2.31 -31.97
C LEU A 161 21.74 -0.81 -31.69
N THR A 162 20.61 -0.21 -31.33
CA THR A 162 20.51 1.18 -30.89
C THR A 162 20.29 1.21 -29.38
N LEU A 163 21.14 1.91 -28.63
CA LEU A 163 20.95 2.16 -27.20
C LEU A 163 20.51 3.61 -26.99
N LEU A 164 19.36 3.81 -26.36
CA LEU A 164 18.85 5.12 -25.97
C LEU A 164 19.07 5.32 -24.47
N ALA A 165 20.07 6.13 -24.10
CA ALA A 165 20.35 6.51 -22.71
C ALA A 165 19.44 7.65 -22.23
N GLN A 166 18.13 7.49 -22.45
CA GLN A 166 17.07 8.40 -22.04
C GLN A 166 15.95 7.57 -21.41
N ASN A 167 15.48 7.99 -20.23
CA ASN A 167 14.32 7.36 -19.59
C ASN A 167 13.06 7.57 -20.45
N ALA A 168 12.03 6.77 -20.19
CA ALA A 168 10.78 6.77 -20.95
C ALA A 168 10.10 8.16 -21.02
N ASP A 169 10.13 8.91 -19.93
CA ASP A 169 9.61 10.29 -19.82
C ASP A 169 10.39 11.32 -20.64
N MET A 170 11.66 11.03 -20.92
CA MET A 170 12.54 11.92 -21.68
C MET A 170 12.43 11.68 -23.19
N LEU A 171 11.87 10.55 -23.63
CA LEU A 171 11.75 10.21 -25.05
C LEU A 171 10.97 11.25 -25.88
N PRO A 172 9.83 11.80 -25.43
CA PRO A 172 9.13 12.85 -26.18
C PRO A 172 10.03 14.06 -26.46
N TYR A 173 10.88 14.45 -25.51
CA TYR A 173 11.82 15.56 -25.68
C TYR A 173 12.99 15.19 -26.61
N PHE A 174 13.53 13.98 -26.46
CA PHE A 174 14.58 13.46 -27.34
C PHE A 174 14.17 13.48 -28.82
N PHE A 175 12.94 13.06 -29.13
CA PHE A 175 12.39 13.02 -30.50
C PHE A 175 11.90 14.38 -31.02
N ARG A 176 12.03 15.48 -30.25
CA ARG A 176 11.96 16.83 -30.85
C ARG A 176 13.22 17.17 -31.63
N GLY A 177 14.36 16.68 -31.16
CA GLY A 177 15.67 16.92 -31.78
C GLY A 177 16.07 15.88 -32.82
N HIS A 178 15.44 14.71 -32.83
CA HIS A 178 15.87 13.56 -33.63
C HIS A 178 14.73 12.98 -34.46
N ASP A 179 15.04 12.55 -35.68
CA ASP A 179 14.07 11.87 -36.55
C ASP A 179 13.79 10.46 -36.04
N ARG A 180 12.52 10.08 -35.96
CA ARG A 180 12.07 8.75 -35.56
C ARG A 180 12.53 7.64 -36.50
N ALA A 181 12.94 7.97 -37.72
CA ALA A 181 13.63 7.04 -38.62
C ALA A 181 14.88 6.41 -37.98
N LEU A 182 15.43 6.95 -36.88
CA LEU A 182 16.49 6.29 -36.11
C LEU A 182 16.07 4.94 -35.52
N LEU A 183 14.78 4.76 -35.28
CA LEU A 183 14.17 3.52 -34.77
C LEU A 183 13.91 2.48 -35.87
N ASP A 184 14.02 2.89 -37.14
CA ASP A 184 13.79 2.03 -38.30
C ASP A 184 14.97 1.08 -38.52
N ASP A 185 14.64 -0.15 -38.92
CA ASP A 185 15.61 -1.21 -39.23
C ASP A 185 16.68 -1.36 -38.13
N ALA A 186 16.27 -1.27 -36.86
CA ALA A 186 17.16 -1.33 -35.70
C ALA A 186 16.49 -2.07 -34.55
N TYR A 187 17.27 -2.84 -33.79
CA TYR A 187 16.86 -3.35 -32.49
C TYR A 187 17.17 -2.28 -31.45
N THR A 188 16.15 -1.64 -30.91
CA THR A 188 16.29 -0.49 -30.02
C THR A 188 16.14 -0.91 -28.57
N VAL A 189 17.07 -0.50 -27.73
CA VAL A 189 17.07 -0.75 -26.29
C VAL A 189 17.03 0.57 -25.53
N GLY A 190 16.05 0.70 -24.63
CA GLY A 190 16.01 1.80 -23.66
C GLY A 190 16.88 1.49 -22.46
N LEU A 191 17.80 2.39 -22.10
CA LEU A 191 18.57 2.29 -20.86
C LEU A 191 17.83 3.07 -19.78
N TRP A 192 16.91 2.40 -19.08
CA TRP A 192 16.01 3.06 -18.15
C TRP A 192 16.44 2.85 -16.70
N VAL A 193 16.28 3.88 -15.88
CA VAL A 193 16.55 3.88 -14.44
C VAL A 193 15.37 4.49 -13.69
N TRP A 194 14.96 3.85 -12.60
CA TRP A 194 13.86 4.29 -11.77
C TRP A 194 14.11 3.96 -10.31
N GLU A 195 13.71 4.85 -9.40
CA GLU A 195 14.03 4.73 -7.98
C GLU A 195 12.88 4.19 -7.13
N LEU A 196 11.74 3.77 -7.68
CA LEU A 196 10.67 3.17 -6.88
C LEU A 196 10.28 1.78 -7.37
N ALA A 197 9.68 0.98 -6.48
CA ALA A 197 9.18 -0.35 -6.84
C ALA A 197 7.99 -0.29 -7.80
N ASN A 198 7.24 0.82 -7.82
CA ASN A 198 6.12 1.04 -8.71
C ASN A 198 6.53 1.83 -9.97
N PHE A 199 6.50 1.19 -11.14
CA PHE A 199 6.66 1.90 -12.42
C PHE A 199 5.47 2.83 -12.69
N ARG A 200 5.74 3.97 -13.29
CA ARG A 200 4.72 4.94 -13.67
C ARG A 200 3.93 4.47 -14.89
N SER A 201 2.62 4.37 -14.75
CA SER A 201 1.76 3.87 -15.84
C SER A 201 1.77 4.82 -17.04
N GLU A 202 1.91 6.14 -16.81
CA GLU A 202 2.00 7.14 -17.89
C GLU A 202 3.23 6.94 -18.80
N TRP A 203 4.26 6.25 -18.31
CA TRP A 203 5.48 5.97 -19.08
C TRP A 203 5.33 4.78 -20.02
N MET A 204 4.21 4.04 -19.94
CA MET A 204 3.99 2.83 -20.73
C MET A 204 4.00 3.10 -22.25
N GLY A 205 3.59 4.30 -22.70
CA GLY A 205 3.70 4.69 -24.11
C GLY A 205 5.14 4.71 -24.66
N GLY A 206 6.13 4.86 -23.77
CA GLY A 206 7.56 4.81 -24.10
C GLY A 206 8.03 3.43 -24.57
N PHE A 207 7.34 2.35 -24.19
CA PHE A 207 7.65 1.01 -24.69
C PHE A 207 7.43 0.87 -26.21
N GLY A 208 6.62 1.75 -26.82
CA GLY A 208 6.49 1.79 -28.28
C GLY A 208 7.80 2.18 -29.00
N ALA A 209 8.73 2.85 -28.33
CA ALA A 209 10.01 3.26 -28.90
C ALA A 209 11.09 2.18 -28.87
N VAL A 210 10.91 1.13 -28.08
CA VAL A 210 11.98 0.18 -27.76
C VAL A 210 11.53 -1.25 -27.98
N ASP A 211 12.49 -2.11 -28.33
CA ASP A 211 12.29 -3.55 -28.42
C ASP A 211 12.58 -4.23 -27.09
N GLU A 212 13.46 -3.66 -26.26
CA GLU A 212 13.86 -4.18 -24.95
C GLU A 212 14.27 -3.03 -24.01
N VAL A 213 14.19 -3.24 -22.71
CA VAL A 213 14.70 -2.32 -21.69
C VAL A 213 15.89 -2.95 -20.97
N TRP A 214 16.97 -2.20 -20.83
CA TRP A 214 18.09 -2.54 -19.96
C TRP A 214 18.01 -1.72 -18.68
N ALA A 215 17.77 -2.41 -17.58
CA ALA A 215 17.69 -1.87 -16.24
C ALA A 215 19.05 -2.01 -15.53
N PRO A 216 19.54 -1.00 -14.79
CA PRO A 216 20.84 -1.05 -14.15
C PRO A 216 20.90 -1.97 -12.92
N SER A 217 19.74 -2.40 -12.40
CA SER A 217 19.62 -3.21 -11.19
C SER A 217 18.43 -4.16 -11.26
N THR A 218 18.40 -5.17 -10.39
CA THR A 218 17.25 -6.07 -10.24
C THR A 218 16.01 -5.32 -9.76
N PHE A 219 16.20 -4.31 -8.89
CA PHE A 219 15.13 -3.43 -8.42
C PHE A 219 14.47 -2.65 -9.56
N CYS A 220 15.27 -2.00 -10.40
CA CYS A 220 14.77 -1.33 -11.61
C CYS A 220 14.08 -2.34 -12.56
N ARG A 221 14.68 -3.52 -12.77
CA ARG A 221 14.08 -4.57 -13.61
C ARG A 221 12.69 -4.93 -13.10
N ASP A 222 12.54 -5.23 -11.81
CA ASP A 222 11.27 -5.65 -11.24
C ASP A 222 10.19 -4.58 -11.42
N ALA A 223 10.54 -3.30 -11.15
CA ALA A 223 9.64 -2.18 -11.34
C ALA A 223 9.17 -2.05 -12.80
N PHE A 224 10.10 -2.00 -13.77
CA PHE A 224 9.75 -1.88 -15.19
C PHE A 224 9.00 -3.11 -15.70
N ALA A 225 9.52 -4.29 -15.36
CA ALA A 225 8.95 -5.54 -15.82
C ALA A 225 7.50 -5.63 -15.41
N ALA A 226 7.10 -5.17 -14.22
CA ALA A 226 5.74 -5.21 -13.70
C ALA A 226 4.66 -4.80 -14.71
N LEU A 227 4.95 -3.86 -15.60
CA LEU A 227 4.04 -3.38 -16.65
C LEU A 227 4.56 -3.64 -18.08
N SER A 228 5.79 -4.14 -18.24
CA SER A 228 6.47 -4.14 -19.52
C SER A 228 5.89 -5.15 -20.53
N PRO A 229 5.49 -4.70 -21.74
CA PRO A 229 5.15 -5.57 -22.86
C PRO A 229 6.39 -6.05 -23.64
N VAL A 230 7.58 -5.58 -23.26
CA VAL A 230 8.88 -5.97 -23.84
C VAL A 230 9.76 -6.63 -22.78
N PRO A 231 10.79 -7.41 -23.16
CA PRO A 231 11.77 -7.92 -22.21
C PRO A 231 12.46 -6.79 -21.44
N VAL A 232 12.72 -7.04 -20.16
CA VAL A 232 13.49 -6.15 -19.28
C VAL A 232 14.68 -6.95 -18.73
N THR A 233 15.89 -6.53 -19.06
CA THR A 233 17.14 -7.24 -18.75
C THR A 233 17.96 -6.43 -17.75
N VAL A 234 18.57 -7.10 -16.76
CA VAL A 234 19.53 -6.43 -15.86
C VAL A 234 20.86 -6.26 -16.58
N MET A 235 21.19 -5.02 -16.92
CA MET A 235 22.47 -4.62 -17.50
C MET A 235 23.07 -3.49 -16.65
N PRO A 236 23.83 -3.80 -15.59
CA PRO A 236 24.37 -2.79 -14.68
C PRO A 236 25.32 -1.80 -15.35
N TYR A 237 25.54 -0.65 -14.71
CA TYR A 237 26.59 0.28 -15.14
C TYR A 237 27.98 -0.33 -14.88
N ALA A 238 28.91 -0.10 -15.80
CA ALA A 238 30.31 -0.40 -15.54
C ALA A 238 30.91 0.62 -14.55
N VAL A 239 31.58 0.11 -13.52
CA VAL A 239 32.24 0.89 -12.47
C VAL A 239 33.74 0.62 -12.53
N ALA A 240 34.47 1.57 -13.10
CA ALA A 240 35.93 1.58 -13.12
C ALA A 240 36.47 3.02 -13.13
N PRO A 241 36.30 3.76 -12.03
CA PRO A 241 36.91 5.08 -11.91
C PRO A 241 38.43 4.99 -12.08
N ASP A 242 39.03 5.91 -12.84
CA ASP A 242 40.48 5.96 -13.03
C ASP A 242 41.16 6.56 -11.80
N ILE A 243 41.60 5.71 -10.87
CA ILE A 243 42.28 6.11 -9.63
C ILE A 243 43.52 7.00 -9.88
N ARG A 244 44.14 6.94 -11.06
CA ARG A 244 45.30 7.78 -11.38
C ARG A 244 44.93 9.26 -11.47
N ARG A 245 43.65 9.58 -11.69
CA ARG A 245 43.10 10.95 -11.66
C ARG A 245 42.85 11.46 -10.25
N ALA A 246 42.86 10.58 -9.23
CA ALA A 246 42.69 10.98 -7.84
C ALA A 246 44.00 11.57 -7.28
N VAL A 247 44.30 12.81 -7.68
CA VAL A 247 45.57 13.50 -7.41
C VAL A 247 45.54 14.40 -6.17
N HIS A 248 44.36 14.76 -5.65
CA HIS A 248 44.23 15.69 -4.52
C HIS A 248 44.29 14.98 -3.17
N GLY A 249 44.99 15.58 -2.20
CA GLY A 249 45.09 15.11 -0.81
C GLY A 249 44.03 15.72 0.12
N ARG A 250 44.06 15.36 1.41
CA ARG A 250 43.13 15.85 2.45
C ARG A 250 43.11 17.38 2.56
N ALA A 251 44.29 18.01 2.49
CA ALA A 251 44.46 19.46 2.58
C ALA A 251 43.69 20.24 1.49
N HIS A 252 43.56 19.71 0.27
CA HIS A 252 42.79 20.33 -0.83
C HIS A 252 41.32 20.54 -0.44
N PHE A 253 40.76 19.59 0.31
CA PHE A 253 39.39 19.65 0.80
C PHE A 253 39.30 20.21 2.22
N GLY A 254 40.39 20.73 2.78
CA GLY A 254 40.48 21.20 4.16
C GLY A 254 40.17 20.13 5.20
N ILE A 255 40.43 18.86 4.93
CA ILE A 255 40.21 17.76 5.88
C ILE A 255 41.47 17.64 6.76
N PRO A 256 41.38 17.65 8.10
CA PRO A 256 42.54 17.42 8.97
C PRO A 256 43.10 15.99 8.86
N ASP A 257 44.41 15.83 9.01
CA ASP A 257 45.09 14.54 8.75
C ASP A 257 44.76 13.44 9.76
N GLU A 258 44.51 13.79 11.02
CA GLU A 258 44.26 12.82 12.11
C GLU A 258 42.78 12.51 12.36
N VAL A 259 41.87 13.12 11.59
CA VAL A 259 40.43 13.04 11.83
C VAL A 259 39.80 11.92 11.00
N PHE A 260 38.90 11.13 11.58
CA PHE A 260 38.18 10.11 10.84
C PHE A 260 37.03 10.72 10.03
N THR A 261 37.02 10.59 8.71
CA THR A 261 36.06 11.28 7.83
C THR A 261 34.99 10.34 7.25
N PHE A 262 33.73 10.59 7.58
CA PHE A 262 32.56 10.05 6.89
C PHE A 262 32.17 10.97 5.74
N LEU A 263 31.95 10.41 4.54
CA LEU A 263 31.58 11.15 3.34
C LEU A 263 30.19 10.74 2.85
N TYR A 264 29.37 11.72 2.51
CA TYR A 264 28.18 11.51 1.69
C TYR A 264 28.12 12.51 0.53
N VAL A 265 27.84 12.02 -0.67
CA VAL A 265 27.75 12.82 -1.91
C VAL A 265 26.35 12.69 -2.48
N PHE A 266 25.65 13.83 -2.63
CA PHE A 266 24.31 13.87 -3.18
C PHE A 266 24.04 15.13 -4.02
N ASP A 267 22.96 15.08 -4.79
CA ASP A 267 22.47 16.17 -5.62
C ASP A 267 21.13 16.67 -5.10
N VAL A 268 20.99 17.98 -4.89
CA VAL A 268 19.74 18.60 -4.41
C VAL A 268 18.66 18.54 -5.49
N SER A 269 19.01 18.59 -6.79
CA SER A 269 18.03 18.42 -7.88
C SER A 269 17.51 16.99 -8.03
N SER A 270 18.06 16.05 -7.27
CA SER A 270 17.62 14.65 -7.22
C SER A 270 16.69 14.32 -6.04
N TYR A 271 16.04 15.35 -5.47
CA TYR A 271 15.12 15.35 -4.32
C TYR A 271 15.76 14.98 -2.99
N MET A 272 15.86 15.96 -2.09
CA MET A 272 16.56 15.83 -0.81
C MET A 272 15.91 14.78 0.11
N GLU A 273 14.60 14.58 0.04
CA GLU A 273 13.88 13.58 0.83
C GLU A 273 14.26 12.17 0.42
N ARG A 274 14.48 11.91 -0.88
CA ARG A 274 14.94 10.60 -1.34
C ARG A 274 16.39 10.36 -0.91
N LYS A 275 17.24 11.38 -0.97
CA LYS A 275 18.66 11.28 -0.56
C LYS A 275 18.82 11.22 0.97
N ASN A 276 17.91 11.85 1.70
CA ASN A 276 17.77 11.84 3.15
C ASN A 276 19.05 12.19 3.95
N PRO A 277 19.77 13.30 3.63
CA PRO A 277 20.95 13.69 4.40
C PRO A 277 20.64 14.01 5.88
N PHE A 278 19.38 14.31 6.20
CA PHE A 278 18.93 14.57 7.58
C PHE A 278 19.07 13.34 8.49
N ALA A 279 18.73 12.14 8.01
CA ALA A 279 18.91 10.91 8.79
C ALA A 279 20.39 10.67 9.13
N LEU A 280 21.30 10.95 8.19
CA LEU A 280 22.74 10.83 8.41
C LEU A 280 23.26 11.83 9.46
N ILE A 281 22.81 13.08 9.42
CA ILE A 281 23.19 14.08 10.44
C ILE A 281 22.77 13.60 11.84
N ARG A 282 21.55 13.07 11.97
CA ARG A 282 21.02 12.57 13.24
C ARG A 282 21.82 11.37 13.76
N ALA A 283 22.04 10.36 12.92
CA ALA A 283 22.85 9.19 13.29
C ALA A 283 24.28 9.57 13.66
N PHE A 284 24.91 10.50 12.92
CA PHE A 284 26.25 10.98 13.23
C PHE A 284 26.31 11.70 14.58
N LYS A 285 25.37 12.62 14.84
CA LYS A 285 25.28 13.33 16.13
C LYS A 285 25.03 12.37 17.29
N GLN A 286 24.24 11.33 17.08
CA GLN A 286 23.99 10.28 18.08
C GLN A 286 25.24 9.44 18.35
N ALA A 287 25.98 9.05 17.30
CA ALA A 287 27.17 8.23 17.44
C ALA A 287 28.37 8.98 18.06
N PHE A 288 28.52 10.27 17.74
CA PHE A 288 29.77 10.99 18.04
C PHE A 288 29.61 12.35 18.72
N GLY A 289 28.39 12.89 18.86
CA GLY A 289 28.17 14.24 19.38
C GLY A 289 29.03 15.27 18.63
N GLU A 290 29.84 16.02 19.38
CA GLU A 290 30.79 17.01 18.85
C GLU A 290 32.25 16.55 18.94
N ASP A 291 32.52 15.24 18.98
CA ASP A 291 33.89 14.69 19.03
C ASP A 291 34.76 15.26 17.89
N PRO A 292 35.86 15.97 18.21
CA PRO A 292 36.76 16.57 17.23
C PRO A 292 37.59 15.53 16.44
N GLY A 293 37.63 14.28 16.88
CA GLY A 293 38.33 13.17 16.23
C GLY A 293 37.58 12.54 15.05
N VAL A 294 36.36 13.00 14.76
CA VAL A 294 35.55 12.56 13.61
C VAL A 294 35.04 13.76 12.81
N LEU A 295 34.76 13.56 11.53
CA LEU A 295 34.20 14.58 10.63
C LEU A 295 33.14 13.97 9.74
N LEU A 296 31.95 14.57 9.70
CA LEU A 296 30.95 14.29 8.67
C LEU A 296 31.06 15.32 7.55
N LEU A 297 31.37 14.87 6.34
CA LEU A 297 31.48 15.69 5.15
C LEU A 297 30.30 15.43 4.20
N LEU A 298 29.45 16.44 4.03
CA LEU A 298 28.27 16.40 3.17
C LEU A 298 28.55 17.18 1.88
N LYS A 299 28.95 16.47 0.83
CA LYS A 299 29.16 17.05 -0.49
C LYS A 299 27.84 17.17 -1.24
N HIS A 300 27.46 18.38 -1.61
CA HIS A 300 26.26 18.64 -2.40
C HIS A 300 26.48 19.65 -3.53
N HIS A 301 25.60 19.64 -4.53
CA HIS A 301 25.51 20.63 -5.61
C HIS A 301 24.04 20.97 -5.91
N SER A 302 23.78 21.80 -6.93
CA SER A 302 22.42 22.22 -7.33
C SER A 302 21.58 22.86 -6.22
N GLY A 303 22.23 23.50 -5.24
CA GLY A 303 21.56 24.04 -4.05
C GLY A 303 20.49 25.10 -4.33
N ALA A 304 20.53 25.72 -5.51
CA ALA A 304 19.51 26.67 -5.97
C ALA A 304 18.16 26.00 -6.31
N HIS A 305 18.15 24.67 -6.51
CA HIS A 305 16.92 23.93 -6.84
C HIS A 305 15.94 23.85 -5.67
N ASP A 306 16.45 23.80 -4.43
CA ASP A 306 15.64 23.82 -3.21
C ASP A 306 16.36 24.61 -2.10
N PRO A 307 16.26 25.95 -2.13
CA PRO A 307 16.97 26.80 -1.16
C PRO A 307 16.40 26.66 0.26
N GLU A 308 15.12 26.31 0.41
CA GLU A 308 14.49 26.15 1.71
C GLU A 308 15.02 24.92 2.46
N ARG A 309 15.03 23.76 1.79
CA ARG A 309 15.60 22.55 2.40
C ARG A 309 17.09 22.68 2.64
N LEU A 310 17.80 23.40 1.77
CA LEU A 310 19.22 23.66 2.01
C LEU A 310 19.46 24.54 3.25
N ARG A 311 18.59 25.53 3.53
CA ARG A 311 18.64 26.28 4.80
C ARG A 311 18.44 25.35 5.99
N ARG A 312 17.39 24.52 5.95
CA ARG A 312 17.14 23.53 7.01
C ARG A 312 18.31 22.57 7.21
N LEU A 313 18.93 22.10 6.11
CA LEU A 313 20.10 21.23 6.17
C LEU A 313 21.28 21.93 6.87
N ARG A 314 21.52 23.21 6.57
CA ARG A 314 22.56 24.02 7.25
C ARG A 314 22.29 24.13 8.74
N ASP A 315 21.03 24.31 9.13
CA ASP A 315 20.65 24.42 10.54
C ASP A 315 20.80 23.09 11.28
N GLU A 316 20.35 21.97 10.69
CA GLU A 316 20.56 20.63 11.28
C GLU A 316 22.06 20.27 11.34
N ALA A 317 22.87 20.72 10.36
CA ALA A 317 24.31 20.49 10.29
C ALA A 317 25.16 21.42 11.19
N ARG A 318 24.57 22.29 12.03
CA ARG A 318 25.33 23.12 12.97
C ARG A 318 25.99 22.24 14.04
N ALA A 319 27.27 21.96 13.85
CA ALA A 319 28.19 21.31 14.77
C ALA A 319 29.64 21.51 14.26
N PRO A 320 30.66 21.57 15.12
CA PRO A 320 32.05 21.82 14.70
C PRO A 320 32.65 20.68 13.85
N ASN A 321 32.11 19.47 13.97
CA ASN A 321 32.53 18.26 13.29
C ASN A 321 31.61 17.84 12.13
N ILE A 322 30.74 18.73 11.64
CA ILE A 322 29.92 18.51 10.44
C ILE A 322 30.18 19.65 9.46
N ARG A 323 30.49 19.30 8.20
CA ARG A 323 30.81 20.28 7.16
C ARG A 323 30.05 20.03 5.87
N LEU A 324 29.45 21.09 5.35
CA LEU A 324 28.85 21.10 4.01
C LEU A 324 29.88 21.56 2.99
N LEU A 325 30.03 20.81 1.90
CA LEU A 325 30.89 21.16 0.77
C LEU A 325 30.00 21.41 -0.46
N PRO A 326 29.65 22.67 -0.79
CA PRO A 326 28.78 23.01 -1.93
C PRO A 326 29.54 22.99 -3.27
N GLY A 327 28.83 23.16 -4.39
CA GLY A 327 29.41 23.35 -5.73
C GLY A 327 29.61 22.07 -6.55
N LEU A 328 29.94 22.20 -7.84
CA LEU A 328 30.37 21.07 -8.66
C LEU A 328 31.84 20.79 -8.38
N LEU A 329 32.22 19.51 -8.36
CA LEU A 329 33.61 19.07 -8.39
C LEU A 329 33.84 18.43 -9.75
N ASP A 330 35.04 18.60 -10.29
CA ASP A 330 35.42 17.83 -11.45
C ASP A 330 35.63 16.34 -11.09
N GLU A 331 35.94 15.52 -12.10
CA GLU A 331 36.15 14.09 -11.92
C GLU A 331 37.34 13.79 -11.02
N ALA A 332 38.46 14.53 -11.15
CA ALA A 332 39.67 14.33 -10.37
C ALA A 332 39.43 14.66 -8.89
N GLU A 333 38.72 15.75 -8.62
CA GLU A 333 38.32 16.16 -7.28
C GLU A 333 37.33 15.19 -6.66
N THR A 334 36.30 14.74 -7.39
CA THR A 334 35.30 13.78 -6.89
C THR A 334 35.95 12.46 -6.48
N LEU A 335 36.85 11.93 -7.32
CA LEU A 335 37.57 10.69 -7.02
C LEU A 335 38.56 10.86 -5.86
N SER A 336 39.27 11.99 -5.83
CA SER A 336 40.18 12.32 -4.74
C SER A 336 39.44 12.40 -3.41
N LEU A 337 38.29 13.08 -3.37
CA LEU A 337 37.48 13.23 -2.16
C LEU A 337 37.05 11.88 -1.59
N LYS A 338 36.55 10.97 -2.45
CA LYS A 338 36.19 9.61 -2.04
C LYS A 338 37.42 8.82 -1.57
N ARG A 339 38.56 8.99 -2.25
CA ARG A 339 39.82 8.32 -1.91
C ARG A 339 40.40 8.77 -0.56
N VAL A 340 40.29 10.04 -0.20
CA VAL A 340 40.86 10.58 1.04
C VAL A 340 39.91 10.50 2.25
N SER A 341 38.66 10.08 2.04
CA SER A 341 37.71 9.82 3.12
C SER A 341 37.85 8.41 3.70
N ASP A 342 37.44 8.20 4.94
CA ASP A 342 37.64 6.93 5.67
C ASP A 342 36.45 5.96 5.52
N CYS A 343 35.24 6.49 5.35
CA CYS A 343 34.02 5.72 5.14
C CYS A 343 33.03 6.50 4.26
N PHE A 344 32.30 5.81 3.38
CA PHE A 344 31.20 6.39 2.61
C PHE A 344 29.86 5.97 3.20
N VAL A 345 28.94 6.92 3.40
CA VAL A 345 27.62 6.65 4.00
C VAL A 345 26.52 7.14 3.06
N SER A 346 25.49 6.31 2.82
CA SER A 346 24.34 6.69 2.00
C SER A 346 23.01 6.35 2.71
N PRO A 347 22.36 7.33 3.38
CA PRO A 347 21.09 7.15 4.09
C PRO A 347 19.87 7.18 3.14
N HIS A 348 20.09 6.90 1.85
CA HIS A 348 19.09 7.03 0.80
C HIS A 348 17.80 6.25 1.14
N ARG A 349 16.66 6.83 0.78
CA ARG A 349 15.36 6.13 0.83
C ARG A 349 15.14 5.20 -0.35
N SER A 350 15.77 5.50 -1.47
CA SER A 350 15.84 4.62 -2.63
C SER A 350 16.84 5.10 -3.68
N GLU A 351 17.40 4.19 -4.44
CA GLU A 351 18.34 4.42 -5.55
C GLU A 351 18.05 3.47 -6.72
N GLY A 352 18.12 3.98 -7.95
CA GLY A 352 17.97 3.14 -9.15
C GLY A 352 19.23 2.31 -9.47
N PHE A 353 20.40 2.75 -9.01
CA PHE A 353 21.65 1.98 -9.07
C PHE A 353 22.55 2.19 -7.84
N GLY A 354 22.77 3.44 -7.43
CA GLY A 354 23.69 3.77 -6.34
C GLY A 354 25.15 3.94 -6.79
N LEU A 355 25.39 4.69 -7.88
CA LEU A 355 26.71 4.85 -8.48
C LEU A 355 27.79 5.32 -7.47
N ASN A 356 27.46 6.27 -6.59
CA ASN A 356 28.40 6.73 -5.56
C ASN A 356 28.80 5.62 -4.57
N ILE A 357 27.86 4.73 -4.25
CA ILE A 357 28.08 3.56 -3.37
C ILE A 357 29.05 2.60 -4.07
N ALA A 358 28.77 2.23 -5.32
CA ALA A 358 29.60 1.31 -6.09
C ALA A 358 31.02 1.85 -6.34
N GLU A 359 31.16 3.16 -6.60
CA GLU A 359 32.47 3.81 -6.75
C GLU A 359 33.28 3.81 -5.44
N ALA A 360 32.65 4.12 -4.30
CA ALA A 360 33.32 4.04 -3.00
C ALA A 360 33.78 2.61 -2.67
N MET A 361 32.93 1.62 -2.95
CA MET A 361 33.28 0.19 -2.84
C MET A 361 34.44 -0.18 -3.77
N HIS A 362 34.44 0.29 -5.03
CA HIS A 362 35.55 0.06 -5.97
C HIS A 362 36.89 0.59 -5.44
N LEU A 363 36.86 1.74 -4.75
CA LEU A 363 38.02 2.37 -4.11
C LEU A 363 38.47 1.66 -2.83
N GLY A 364 37.76 0.62 -2.39
CA GLY A 364 38.07 -0.14 -1.19
C GLY A 364 37.65 0.55 0.10
N LYS A 365 36.70 1.50 0.02
CA LYS A 365 36.19 2.19 1.20
C LYS A 365 35.15 1.33 1.91
N PRO A 366 35.15 1.28 3.25
CA PRO A 366 34.01 0.80 4.02
C PRO A 366 32.77 1.62 3.62
N VAL A 367 31.65 0.94 3.37
CA VAL A 367 30.41 1.58 2.93
C VAL A 367 29.26 1.19 3.85
N ILE A 368 28.57 2.21 4.36
CA ILE A 368 27.32 2.10 5.11
C ILE A 368 26.20 2.62 4.21
N ALA A 369 25.15 1.84 3.95
CA ALA A 369 24.02 2.33 3.16
C ALA A 369 22.72 1.61 3.53
N THR A 370 21.59 2.28 3.35
CA THR A 370 20.26 1.69 3.51
C THR A 370 20.14 0.37 2.75
N ASP A 371 19.66 -0.68 3.42
CA ASP A 371 19.48 -2.03 2.87
C ASP A 371 18.21 -2.11 2.01
N TYR A 372 18.17 -1.30 0.95
CA TYR A 372 17.01 -1.20 0.07
C TYR A 372 17.40 -0.80 -1.36
N ALA A 373 16.47 -1.07 -2.28
CA ALA A 373 16.57 -0.77 -3.70
C ALA A 373 17.84 -1.35 -4.35
N ALA A 374 18.39 -0.66 -5.35
CA ALA A 374 19.47 -1.19 -6.17
C ALA A 374 20.79 -1.43 -5.44
N SER A 375 20.99 -0.86 -4.26
CA SER A 375 22.24 -1.04 -3.51
C SER A 375 22.44 -2.50 -3.04
N THR A 376 21.35 -3.22 -2.80
CA THR A 376 21.34 -4.62 -2.34
C THR A 376 21.86 -5.61 -3.39
N ASP A 377 21.93 -5.19 -4.67
CA ASP A 377 22.50 -6.00 -5.75
C ASP A 377 24.00 -6.26 -5.55
N PHE A 378 24.71 -5.41 -4.80
CA PHE A 378 26.16 -5.50 -4.66
C PHE A 378 26.70 -5.20 -3.25
N LEU A 379 25.94 -4.52 -2.37
CA LEU A 379 26.28 -4.30 -0.96
C LEU A 379 25.55 -5.33 -0.08
N ASN A 380 26.28 -5.97 0.84
CA ASN A 380 25.71 -6.87 1.84
C ASN A 380 26.59 -6.92 3.10
N GLU A 381 26.15 -7.63 4.13
CA GLU A 381 26.84 -7.79 5.43
C GLU A 381 28.31 -8.22 5.32
N THR A 382 28.64 -8.95 4.25
CA THR A 382 29.95 -9.56 4.11
C THR A 382 30.98 -8.65 3.44
N ASN A 383 30.53 -7.61 2.73
CA ASN A 383 31.38 -6.65 2.02
C ASN A 383 31.07 -5.19 2.37
N GLY A 384 30.13 -4.92 3.28
CA GLY A 384 29.78 -3.58 3.75
C GLY A 384 28.91 -3.62 5.00
N TYR A 385 28.13 -2.56 5.20
CA TYR A 385 27.29 -2.34 6.38
C TYR A 385 25.89 -1.90 5.95
N PRO A 386 25.01 -2.85 5.60
CA PRO A 386 23.63 -2.55 5.22
C PRO A 386 22.84 -2.05 6.45
N VAL A 387 22.22 -0.88 6.31
CA VAL A 387 21.42 -0.25 7.38
C VAL A 387 19.99 -0.76 7.26
N ALA A 388 19.50 -1.39 8.32
CA ALA A 388 18.10 -1.79 8.44
C ALA A 388 17.16 -0.61 8.14
N CYS A 389 16.01 -0.87 7.55
CA CYS A 389 15.08 0.18 7.16
C CYS A 389 13.64 -0.27 7.36
N ARG A 390 12.76 0.72 7.35
CA ARG A 390 11.33 0.52 7.38
C ARG A 390 10.70 1.20 6.18
N LEU A 391 9.81 0.48 5.50
CA LEU A 391 9.02 1.11 4.45
C LEU A 391 8.05 2.13 5.04
N VAL A 392 7.90 3.28 4.38
CA VAL A 392 6.97 4.35 4.73
C VAL A 392 6.35 4.91 3.45
N PRO A 393 5.08 5.31 3.45
CA PRO A 393 4.53 6.01 2.31
C PRO A 393 5.17 7.39 2.12
N VAL A 394 5.31 7.79 0.86
CA VAL A 394 5.52 9.18 0.47
C VAL A 394 4.29 9.96 0.94
N GLY A 395 4.49 10.92 1.84
CA GLY A 395 3.37 11.64 2.47
C GLY A 395 2.64 12.61 1.53
N GLN A 396 3.40 13.33 0.71
CA GLN A 396 2.91 14.23 -0.33
C GLN A 396 3.75 14.07 -1.59
N ASP A 397 3.18 14.41 -2.74
CA ASP A 397 3.90 14.39 -4.01
C ASP A 397 5.22 15.15 -3.89
N THR A 398 6.31 14.44 -4.16
CA THR A 398 7.68 14.96 -4.06
C THR A 398 8.34 14.76 -5.41
N GLY A 399 8.26 15.78 -6.28
CA GLY A 399 8.76 15.67 -7.64
C GLY A 399 8.05 14.57 -8.43
N PRO A 400 8.77 13.57 -8.98
CA PRO A 400 8.16 12.46 -9.71
C PRO A 400 7.62 11.36 -8.79
N TYR A 401 7.74 11.50 -7.46
CA TYR A 401 7.33 10.49 -6.48
C TYR A 401 5.95 10.83 -5.92
N ALA A 402 4.93 10.08 -6.34
CA ALA A 402 3.55 10.29 -5.92
C ALA A 402 3.32 9.92 -4.44
N ALA A 403 2.41 10.63 -3.79
CA ALA A 403 1.90 10.27 -2.48
C ALA A 403 1.35 8.83 -2.49
N GLY A 404 1.64 8.06 -1.44
CA GLY A 404 1.24 6.64 -1.34
C GLY A 404 2.21 5.63 -1.97
N ALA A 405 3.17 6.06 -2.82
CA ALA A 405 4.33 5.24 -3.15
C ALA A 405 5.19 4.98 -1.90
N LEU A 406 6.09 3.99 -1.92
CA LEU A 406 6.88 3.63 -0.74
C LEU A 406 8.35 4.06 -0.82
N TRP A 407 8.88 4.50 0.31
CA TRP A 407 10.28 4.76 0.58
C TRP A 407 10.80 3.86 1.69
N ALA A 408 12.08 3.52 1.67
CA ALA A 408 12.74 2.88 2.81
C ALA A 408 13.37 3.92 3.73
N ASP A 409 12.74 4.25 4.84
CA ASP A 409 13.35 5.14 5.84
C ASP A 409 14.40 4.34 6.63
N PRO A 410 15.69 4.72 6.59
CA PRO A 410 16.74 4.00 7.31
C PRO A 410 16.57 4.12 8.82
N ASP A 411 16.88 3.05 9.53
CA ASP A 411 16.96 3.03 10.98
C ASP A 411 18.15 3.87 11.44
N ILE A 412 17.85 4.97 12.15
CA ILE A 412 18.84 5.96 12.60
C ILE A 412 19.73 5.36 13.69
N ASP A 413 19.16 4.57 14.59
CA ASP A 413 19.88 3.97 15.72
C ASP A 413 20.88 2.93 15.20
N HIS A 414 20.40 2.04 14.32
CA HIS A 414 21.28 1.05 13.69
C HIS A 414 22.37 1.71 12.82
N MET A 415 22.04 2.78 12.10
CA MET A 415 23.05 3.53 11.34
C MET A 415 24.13 4.13 12.26
N ALA A 416 23.74 4.70 13.40
CA ALA A 416 24.67 5.25 14.38
C ALA A 416 25.62 4.16 14.93
N ASP A 417 25.08 2.99 15.27
CA ASP A 417 25.86 1.83 15.74
C ASP A 417 26.87 1.35 14.69
N LEU A 418 26.45 1.27 13.42
CA LEU A 418 27.34 0.89 12.32
C LEU A 418 28.44 1.93 12.08
N MET A 419 28.13 3.23 12.21
CA MET A 419 29.12 4.29 12.12
C MET A 419 30.15 4.18 13.25
N ALA A 420 29.71 3.98 14.49
CA ALA A 420 30.60 3.75 15.63
C ALA A 420 31.48 2.50 15.43
N ARG A 421 30.89 1.39 14.97
CA ARG A 421 31.61 0.14 14.68
C ARG A 421 32.71 0.34 13.64
N VAL A 422 32.42 1.03 12.53
CA VAL A 422 33.41 1.32 11.47
C VAL A 422 34.57 2.18 11.98
N ARG A 423 34.29 3.09 12.93
CA ARG A 423 35.30 3.95 13.56
C ARG A 423 36.15 3.20 14.61
N HIS A 424 35.58 2.24 15.33
CA HIS A 424 36.27 1.48 16.37
C HIS A 424 37.01 0.24 15.85
N ASP A 425 36.39 -0.57 14.99
CA ASP A 425 37.00 -1.75 14.39
C ASP A 425 37.51 -1.48 12.97
N ARG A 426 38.69 -0.85 12.89
CA ARG A 426 39.34 -0.53 11.61
C ARG A 426 39.73 -1.77 10.82
N ARG A 427 40.07 -2.88 11.50
CA ARG A 427 40.48 -4.11 10.82
C ARG A 427 39.31 -4.73 10.07
N GLU A 428 38.14 -4.79 10.70
CA GLU A 428 36.91 -5.24 10.05
C GLU A 428 36.55 -4.31 8.88
N ALA A 429 36.54 -2.99 9.12
CA ALA A 429 36.16 -2.01 8.11
C ALA A 429 37.04 -2.10 6.85
N GLU A 430 38.37 -2.19 7.02
CA GLU A 430 39.30 -2.37 5.91
C GLU A 430 39.17 -3.73 5.23
N ALA A 431 38.89 -4.80 5.97
CA ALA A 431 38.65 -6.11 5.39
C ALA A 431 37.40 -6.12 4.50
N LYS A 432 36.30 -5.54 4.99
CA LYS A 432 35.07 -5.36 4.20
C LYS A 432 35.31 -4.46 2.99
N GLY A 433 36.01 -3.34 3.16
CA GLY A 433 36.40 -2.45 2.05
C GLY A 433 37.23 -3.17 0.97
N ARG A 434 38.25 -3.95 1.35
CA ARG A 434 39.04 -4.77 0.40
C ARG A 434 38.16 -5.77 -0.34
N ARG A 435 37.22 -6.42 0.36
CA ARG A 435 36.30 -7.37 -0.26
C ARG A 435 35.31 -6.68 -1.22
N ALA A 436 34.75 -5.54 -0.83
CA ALA A 436 33.93 -4.70 -1.69
C ALA A 436 34.66 -4.32 -2.98
N ALA A 437 35.92 -3.90 -2.90
CA ALA A 437 36.72 -3.58 -4.08
C ALA A 437 36.92 -4.80 -4.99
N ALA A 438 37.23 -5.97 -4.41
CA ALA A 438 37.37 -7.20 -5.17
C ALA A 438 36.07 -7.60 -5.87
N ASP A 439 34.93 -7.51 -5.17
CA ASP A 439 33.61 -7.82 -5.72
C ASP A 439 33.24 -6.88 -6.86
N ILE A 440 33.31 -5.56 -6.66
CA ILE A 440 32.95 -4.57 -7.69
C ILE A 440 33.85 -4.69 -8.92
N ARG A 441 35.18 -4.86 -8.75
CA ARG A 441 36.11 -5.03 -9.88
C ARG A 441 35.83 -6.34 -10.65
N ARG A 442 35.35 -7.38 -9.97
CA ARG A 442 34.99 -8.66 -10.59
C ARG A 442 33.66 -8.59 -11.33
N THR A 443 32.63 -7.98 -10.73
CA THR A 443 31.24 -8.07 -11.22
C THR A 443 30.79 -6.87 -12.05
N LEU A 444 31.33 -5.67 -11.78
CA LEU A 444 30.91 -4.41 -12.41
C LEU A 444 32.03 -3.75 -13.23
N SER A 445 33.16 -4.40 -13.49
CA SER A 445 34.17 -3.82 -14.39
C SER A 445 33.65 -3.69 -15.83
N PRO A 446 34.21 -2.77 -16.65
CA PRO A 446 33.89 -2.65 -18.07
C PRO A 446 33.98 -3.98 -18.82
N LYS A 447 34.94 -4.85 -18.48
CA LYS A 447 35.08 -6.18 -19.08
C LYS A 447 33.95 -7.13 -18.67
N ALA A 448 33.51 -7.09 -17.41
CA ALA A 448 32.41 -7.91 -16.91
C ALA A 448 31.06 -7.50 -17.53
N ILE A 449 30.75 -6.20 -17.52
CA ILE A 449 29.53 -5.67 -18.13
C ILE A 449 29.57 -5.83 -19.66
N GLY A 450 30.72 -5.58 -20.29
CA GLY A 450 30.89 -5.78 -21.73
C GLY A 450 30.72 -7.24 -22.16
N ARG A 451 31.12 -8.21 -21.31
CA ARG A 451 30.80 -9.64 -21.53
C ARG A 451 29.29 -9.85 -21.51
N ARG A 452 28.56 -9.34 -20.52
CA ARG A 452 27.08 -9.43 -20.48
C ARG A 452 26.42 -8.83 -21.72
N MET A 453 26.92 -7.70 -22.20
CA MET A 453 26.43 -7.07 -23.44
C MET A 453 26.65 -7.97 -24.66
N ARG A 454 27.83 -8.58 -24.81
CA ARG A 454 28.10 -9.55 -25.89
C ARG A 454 27.24 -10.80 -25.78
N ASP A 455 27.12 -11.36 -24.59
CA ASP A 455 26.30 -12.55 -24.35
C ASP A 455 24.85 -12.25 -24.77
N ARG A 456 24.33 -11.07 -24.43
CA ARG A 456 23.01 -10.62 -24.88
C ARG A 456 22.91 -10.41 -26.40
N VAL A 457 23.94 -9.86 -27.04
CA VAL A 457 24.01 -9.71 -28.51
C VAL A 457 23.95 -11.08 -29.20
N ALA A 458 24.67 -12.08 -28.67
CA ALA A 458 24.67 -13.45 -29.18
C ALA A 458 23.33 -14.18 -28.93
N GLU A 459 22.73 -14.02 -27.75
CA GLU A 459 21.38 -14.54 -27.43
C GLU A 459 20.31 -14.03 -28.39
N LEU A 460 20.41 -12.76 -28.79
CA LEU A 460 19.51 -12.16 -29.78
C LEU A 460 19.87 -12.55 -31.24
N GLY A 461 21.00 -13.21 -31.44
CA GLY A 461 21.58 -13.56 -32.75
C GLY A 461 21.90 -12.34 -33.61
N LEU A 462 22.19 -11.19 -33.00
CA LEU A 462 22.50 -9.95 -33.72
C LEU A 462 23.84 -10.00 -34.47
N ASP A 463 24.69 -10.97 -34.14
CA ASP A 463 25.95 -11.33 -34.79
C ASP A 463 25.78 -12.26 -36.00
N GLN A 464 24.61 -12.87 -36.18
CA GLN A 464 24.32 -13.77 -37.30
C GLN A 464 23.99 -13.00 -38.59
N PRO A 465 24.24 -13.54 -39.80
CA PRO A 465 23.92 -12.84 -41.05
C PRO A 465 22.47 -12.35 -41.14
N VAL A 466 21.52 -13.21 -40.73
CA VAL A 466 20.10 -12.88 -40.61
C VAL A 466 19.68 -13.12 -39.16
N PRO A 467 19.57 -12.07 -38.33
CA PRO A 467 19.27 -12.25 -36.91
C PRO A 467 17.90 -12.90 -36.70
N PRO A 468 17.75 -13.91 -35.81
CA PRO A 468 16.47 -14.51 -35.48
C PRO A 468 15.44 -13.49 -34.95
N VAL A 469 15.93 -12.44 -34.27
CA VAL A 469 15.07 -11.39 -33.70
C VAL A 469 14.39 -10.51 -34.76
N THR A 470 14.76 -10.64 -36.04
CA THR A 470 14.22 -9.85 -37.16
C THR A 470 12.69 -9.87 -37.22
N ALA A 471 12.07 -11.03 -36.99
CA ALA A 471 10.60 -11.15 -36.98
C ALA A 471 9.96 -10.30 -35.86
N ARG A 472 10.61 -10.23 -34.69
CA ARG A 472 10.14 -9.44 -33.54
C ARG A 472 10.26 -7.94 -33.79
N VAL A 473 11.30 -7.49 -34.50
CA VAL A 473 11.48 -6.08 -34.88
C VAL A 473 10.48 -5.68 -35.98
N ALA A 474 10.15 -6.61 -36.89
CA ALA A 474 9.16 -6.39 -37.94
C ALA A 474 7.71 -6.30 -37.43
N ALA A 475 7.40 -6.92 -36.29
CA ALA A 475 6.09 -6.83 -35.66
C ALA A 475 5.91 -5.44 -35.00
N SER A 476 5.29 -4.50 -35.72
CA SER A 476 4.91 -3.18 -35.19
C SER A 476 4.11 -3.34 -33.89
N ARG A 477 4.58 -2.73 -32.80
CA ARG A 477 3.91 -2.79 -31.49
C ARG A 477 3.12 -1.53 -31.25
N ARG A 478 1.80 -1.67 -31.10
CA ARG A 478 0.95 -0.59 -30.58
C ARG A 478 0.88 -0.74 -29.06
N VAL A 479 1.66 0.06 -28.35
CA VAL A 479 1.55 0.20 -26.89
C VAL A 479 0.86 1.52 -26.61
N ALA A 480 -0.41 1.49 -26.21
CA ALA A 480 -1.16 2.68 -25.86
C ALA A 480 -1.48 2.65 -24.36
N TRP A 481 -1.08 3.70 -23.65
CA TRP A 481 -1.53 3.94 -22.28
C TRP A 481 -2.81 4.77 -22.32
N ARG A 482 -3.89 4.35 -21.66
CA ARG A 482 -5.08 5.19 -21.48
C ARG A 482 -5.14 5.69 -20.05
N HIS A 483 -5.62 6.92 -19.86
CA HIS A 483 -5.94 7.39 -18.54
C HIS A 483 -7.10 6.55 -17.98
N PRO A 484 -7.18 6.30 -16.66
CA PRO A 484 -8.26 5.50 -16.08
C PRO A 484 -9.67 5.92 -16.54
N LEU A 485 -9.98 7.22 -16.57
CA LEU A 485 -11.28 7.72 -17.07
C LEU A 485 -11.58 7.34 -18.53
N GLY A 486 -10.56 7.23 -19.37
CA GLY A 486 -10.68 6.81 -20.77
C GLY A 486 -10.89 5.31 -20.96
N THR A 487 -10.86 4.52 -19.88
CA THR A 487 -11.19 3.09 -19.89
C THR A 487 -12.69 2.83 -19.75
N LEU A 488 -13.47 3.84 -19.36
CA LEU A 488 -14.91 3.71 -19.16
C LEU A 488 -15.68 3.72 -20.50
N PRO A 489 -16.78 2.96 -20.60
CA PRO A 489 -17.45 2.71 -21.88
C PRO A 489 -18.10 3.95 -22.49
N ASP A 490 -18.66 4.86 -21.66
CA ASP A 490 -19.43 6.01 -22.13
C ASP A 490 -19.38 7.21 -21.17
N ALA A 491 -20.00 8.32 -21.59
CA ALA A 491 -20.03 9.57 -20.83
C ALA A 491 -20.85 9.47 -19.53
N THR A 492 -21.87 8.60 -19.47
CA THR A 492 -22.70 8.39 -18.28
C THR A 492 -21.89 7.71 -17.18
N ALA A 493 -21.16 6.64 -17.52
CA ALA A 493 -20.24 5.97 -16.61
C ALA A 493 -19.16 6.94 -16.09
N ARG A 494 -18.59 7.76 -16.97
CA ARG A 494 -17.64 8.82 -16.59
C ARG A 494 -18.26 9.83 -15.64
N GLY A 495 -19.47 10.32 -15.94
CA GLY A 495 -20.20 11.29 -15.10
C GLY A 495 -20.45 10.77 -13.68
N ARG A 496 -20.76 9.47 -13.52
CA ARG A 496 -20.92 8.84 -12.20
C ARG A 496 -19.64 8.87 -11.36
N VAL A 497 -18.47 8.72 -12.01
CA VAL A 497 -17.17 8.75 -11.34
C VAL A 497 -16.76 10.18 -11.01
N VAL A 498 -16.85 11.09 -11.99
CA VAL A 498 -16.48 12.52 -11.80
C VAL A 498 -17.33 13.19 -10.71
N ALA A 499 -18.56 12.74 -10.51
CA ALA A 499 -19.45 13.23 -9.47
C ALA A 499 -19.09 12.75 -8.04
N LEU A 500 -18.07 11.90 -7.87
CA LEU A 500 -17.61 11.48 -6.55
C LEU A 500 -16.82 12.60 -5.85
N ASP A 501 -16.97 12.71 -4.53
CA ASP A 501 -16.26 13.70 -3.71
C ASP A 501 -14.74 13.50 -3.72
N SER A 502 -14.28 12.27 -3.96
CA SER A 502 -12.87 11.93 -4.08
C SER A 502 -12.65 10.76 -5.05
N HIS A 503 -11.43 10.66 -5.57
CA HIS A 503 -11.03 9.66 -6.56
C HIS A 503 -9.82 8.85 -6.06
N PRO A 504 -9.93 8.13 -4.93
CA PRO A 504 -8.82 7.36 -4.38
C PRO A 504 -8.37 6.26 -5.34
N ILE A 505 -7.06 6.06 -5.49
CA ILE A 505 -6.55 4.86 -6.18
C ILE A 505 -6.65 3.68 -5.20
N LEU A 506 -7.41 2.66 -5.60
CA LEU A 506 -7.65 1.44 -4.83
C LEU A 506 -6.73 0.32 -5.31
N SER A 507 -5.75 -0.09 -4.50
CA SER A 507 -4.81 -1.17 -4.84
C SER A 507 -5.32 -2.52 -4.33
N LEU A 508 -5.58 -3.45 -5.24
CA LEU A 508 -5.87 -4.83 -4.89
C LEU A 508 -4.59 -5.65 -5.02
N VAL A 509 -4.19 -6.31 -3.93
CA VAL A 509 -2.99 -7.14 -3.90
C VAL A 509 -3.35 -8.62 -3.91
N VAL A 510 -2.77 -9.37 -4.83
CA VAL A 510 -3.07 -10.78 -5.07
C VAL A 510 -1.78 -11.61 -4.97
N PRO A 511 -1.53 -12.26 -3.82
CA PRO A 511 -0.51 -13.30 -3.74
C PRO A 511 -0.99 -14.53 -4.53
N VAL A 512 -0.26 -14.90 -5.57
CA VAL A 512 -0.62 -16.00 -6.46
C VAL A 512 0.04 -17.28 -5.98
N GLY A 513 -0.72 -18.11 -5.27
CA GLY A 513 -0.33 -19.47 -4.88
C GLY A 513 -0.86 -20.54 -5.84
N PRO A 514 -1.06 -21.78 -5.36
CA PRO A 514 -1.67 -22.84 -6.14
C PRO A 514 -3.16 -22.53 -6.35
N VAL A 515 -3.54 -22.28 -7.60
CA VAL A 515 -4.92 -22.01 -8.02
C VAL A 515 -5.09 -22.43 -9.48
N SER A 516 -6.31 -22.78 -9.90
CA SER A 516 -6.56 -23.11 -11.30
C SER A 516 -6.36 -21.88 -12.20
N PRO A 517 -5.81 -22.04 -13.42
CA PRO A 517 -5.62 -20.94 -14.36
C PRO A 517 -6.91 -20.17 -14.67
N GLU A 518 -8.04 -20.88 -14.69
CA GLU A 518 -9.36 -20.30 -14.96
C GLU A 518 -9.91 -19.48 -13.78
N ALA A 519 -9.69 -19.91 -12.54
CA ALA A 519 -10.09 -19.11 -11.38
C ALA A 519 -9.31 -17.79 -11.31
N LEU A 520 -8.00 -17.84 -11.57
CA LEU A 520 -7.18 -16.62 -11.65
C LEU A 520 -7.63 -15.69 -12.78
N ARG A 521 -7.98 -16.25 -13.94
CA ARG A 521 -8.52 -15.46 -15.07
C ARG A 521 -9.79 -14.72 -14.67
N ARG A 522 -10.73 -15.39 -14.00
CA ARG A 522 -11.95 -14.74 -13.48
C ARG A 522 -11.66 -13.66 -12.45
N CYS A 523 -10.71 -13.90 -11.54
CA CYS A 523 -10.28 -12.91 -10.56
C CYS A 523 -9.82 -11.62 -11.26
N VAL A 524 -8.86 -11.74 -12.18
CA VAL A 524 -8.34 -10.58 -12.93
C VAL A 524 -9.45 -9.88 -13.73
N GLN A 525 -10.30 -10.65 -14.43
CA GLN A 525 -11.41 -10.08 -15.21
C GLN A 525 -12.44 -9.34 -14.34
N SER A 526 -12.75 -9.84 -13.14
CA SER A 526 -13.69 -9.18 -12.23
C SER A 526 -13.20 -7.81 -11.75
N VAL A 527 -11.88 -7.64 -11.61
CA VAL A 527 -11.25 -6.36 -11.28
C VAL A 527 -11.19 -5.45 -12.52
N SER A 528 -10.80 -6.01 -13.67
CA SER A 528 -10.75 -5.26 -14.93
C SER A 528 -12.10 -4.69 -15.36
N GLY A 529 -13.19 -5.37 -15.01
CA GLY A 529 -14.57 -4.99 -15.33
C GLY A 529 -15.23 -4.00 -14.36
N GLN A 530 -14.51 -3.47 -13.36
CA GLN A 530 -15.08 -2.56 -12.36
C GLN A 530 -15.54 -1.23 -12.98
N SER A 531 -16.70 -0.75 -12.52
CA SER A 531 -17.29 0.53 -12.96
C SER A 531 -16.51 1.76 -12.49
N TYR A 532 -15.75 1.63 -11.40
CA TYR A 532 -14.81 2.63 -10.92
C TYR A 532 -13.44 2.38 -11.57
N PRO A 533 -12.79 3.36 -12.22
CA PRO A 533 -11.60 3.09 -13.03
C PRO A 533 -10.26 3.28 -12.30
N PHE A 534 -10.24 3.99 -11.16
CA PHE A 534 -9.01 4.30 -10.42
C PHE A 534 -8.63 3.16 -9.47
N TRP A 535 -8.34 2.01 -10.05
CA TRP A 535 -7.81 0.86 -9.33
C TRP A 535 -6.47 0.44 -9.93
N GLU A 536 -5.75 -0.36 -9.18
CA GLU A 536 -4.62 -1.13 -9.69
C GLU A 536 -4.66 -2.55 -9.09
N LEU A 537 -4.24 -3.52 -9.88
CA LEU A 537 -4.18 -4.92 -9.49
C LEU A 537 -2.72 -5.36 -9.47
N CYS A 538 -2.21 -5.69 -8.29
CA CYS A 538 -0.81 -6.05 -8.08
C CYS A 538 -0.69 -7.56 -7.79
N LEU A 539 -0.16 -8.32 -8.75
CA LEU A 539 0.03 -9.77 -8.64
C LEU A 539 1.49 -10.10 -8.30
N CYS A 540 1.71 -10.95 -7.31
CA CYS A 540 3.03 -11.50 -6.99
C CYS A 540 2.90 -12.99 -6.69
N GLY A 541 3.72 -13.84 -7.33
CA GLY A 541 3.78 -15.26 -7.00
C GLY A 541 4.33 -15.48 -5.60
N ASP A 542 3.82 -16.47 -4.86
CA ASP A 542 4.27 -16.80 -3.50
C ASP A 542 5.42 -17.83 -3.44
N GLY A 543 5.94 -18.21 -4.60
CA GLY A 543 6.98 -19.24 -4.76
C GLY A 543 6.43 -20.65 -5.04
N THR A 544 5.12 -20.86 -4.92
CA THR A 544 4.47 -22.17 -5.12
C THR A 544 3.55 -22.22 -6.34
N THR A 545 3.42 -21.12 -7.09
CA THR A 545 2.61 -21.04 -8.31
C THR A 545 3.09 -22.00 -9.39
N GLY A 546 2.16 -22.81 -9.93
CA GLY A 546 2.43 -23.66 -11.09
C GLY A 546 2.66 -22.86 -12.39
N PRO A 547 3.40 -23.42 -13.37
CA PRO A 547 3.77 -22.73 -14.60
C PRO A 547 2.57 -22.32 -15.47
N GLU A 548 1.52 -23.13 -15.53
CA GLU A 548 0.31 -22.82 -16.31
C GLU A 548 -0.45 -21.61 -15.75
N THR A 549 -0.66 -21.58 -14.44
CA THR A 549 -1.28 -20.46 -13.72
C THR A 549 -0.44 -19.19 -13.86
N TRP A 550 0.89 -19.32 -13.75
CA TRP A 550 1.79 -18.18 -13.93
C TRP A 550 1.81 -17.65 -15.37
N ALA A 551 1.65 -18.53 -16.36
CA ALA A 551 1.50 -18.12 -17.76
C ALA A 551 0.22 -17.29 -17.96
N VAL A 552 -0.89 -17.63 -17.31
CA VAL A 552 -2.10 -16.80 -17.30
C VAL A 552 -1.85 -15.45 -16.65
N ALA A 553 -1.26 -15.41 -15.45
CA ALA A 553 -0.91 -14.15 -14.79
C ALA A 553 -0.07 -13.26 -15.71
N SER A 554 1.01 -13.82 -16.27
CA SER A 554 1.95 -13.12 -17.15
C SER A 554 1.31 -12.64 -18.45
N GLY A 555 0.28 -13.33 -18.96
CA GLY A 555 -0.45 -12.96 -20.17
C GLY A 555 -1.21 -11.63 -20.07
N PHE A 556 -1.51 -11.15 -18.85
CA PHE A 556 -2.12 -9.84 -18.63
C PHE A 556 -1.11 -8.69 -18.56
N ARG A 557 0.19 -8.97 -18.61
CA ARG A 557 1.23 -7.92 -18.54
C ARG A 557 1.17 -7.01 -19.76
N GLY A 558 1.07 -5.70 -19.52
CA GLY A 558 1.03 -4.69 -20.58
C GLY A 558 -0.28 -4.62 -21.37
N THR A 559 -1.32 -5.38 -21.00
CA THR A 559 -2.66 -5.28 -21.62
C THR A 559 -3.47 -4.13 -21.04
N ASP A 560 -3.27 -3.83 -19.76
CA ASP A 560 -3.82 -2.69 -19.04
C ASP A 560 -2.74 -2.14 -18.10
N ALA A 561 -2.54 -0.82 -18.10
CA ALA A 561 -1.51 -0.18 -17.29
C ALA A 561 -1.79 -0.20 -15.78
N ARG A 562 -3.00 -0.59 -15.39
CA ARG A 562 -3.44 -0.78 -14.01
C ARG A 562 -3.10 -2.18 -13.47
N ILE A 563 -2.75 -3.15 -14.33
CA ILE A 563 -2.41 -4.52 -13.92
C ILE A 563 -0.90 -4.67 -13.84
N ARG A 564 -0.38 -4.76 -12.62
CA ARG A 564 1.05 -4.87 -12.30
C ARG A 564 1.36 -6.30 -11.87
N ILE A 565 2.30 -6.97 -12.53
CA ILE A 565 2.65 -8.37 -12.19
C ILE A 565 4.13 -8.45 -11.90
N ARG A 566 4.57 -8.74 -10.68
CA ARG A 566 6.00 -8.92 -10.43
C ARG A 566 6.56 -10.08 -11.25
N PRO A 567 7.77 -10.00 -11.84
CA PRO A 567 8.45 -11.20 -12.33
C PRO A 567 8.56 -12.27 -11.24
N GLN A 568 8.51 -13.55 -11.62
CA GLN A 568 8.63 -14.63 -10.64
C GLN A 568 10.02 -14.59 -10.00
N ALA A 569 10.04 -14.38 -8.68
CA ALA A 569 11.24 -14.33 -7.87
C ALA A 569 10.93 -14.90 -6.48
N PRO A 570 11.93 -15.42 -5.75
CA PRO A 570 11.72 -15.93 -4.41
C PRO A 570 11.13 -14.87 -3.49
N VAL A 571 10.08 -15.24 -2.75
CA VAL A 571 9.46 -14.45 -1.68
C VAL A 571 9.08 -15.37 -0.53
N PRO A 572 9.04 -14.86 0.72
CA PRO A 572 8.67 -15.68 1.88
C PRO A 572 7.15 -15.89 1.93
N GLY A 573 6.64 -16.85 1.16
CA GLY A 573 5.25 -17.30 1.20
C GLY A 573 4.21 -16.21 0.90
N LEU A 574 2.98 -16.44 1.36
CA LEU A 574 1.82 -15.60 1.08
C LEU A 574 1.97 -14.16 1.60
N ALA A 575 2.38 -13.99 2.85
CA ALA A 575 2.57 -12.65 3.44
C ALA A 575 3.70 -11.88 2.73
N GLY A 576 4.77 -12.58 2.32
CA GLY A 576 5.87 -11.99 1.55
C GLY A 576 5.43 -11.52 0.18
N ALA A 577 4.67 -12.35 -0.54
CA ALA A 577 4.08 -12.00 -1.82
C ALA A 577 3.10 -10.82 -1.72
N ALA A 578 2.22 -10.82 -0.71
CA ALA A 578 1.26 -9.75 -0.49
C ALA A 578 1.95 -8.42 -0.15
N ASN A 579 2.94 -8.42 0.74
CA ASN A 579 3.72 -7.21 1.05
C ASN A 579 4.48 -6.70 -0.19
N THR A 580 5.11 -7.60 -0.97
CA THR A 580 5.78 -7.23 -2.22
C THR A 580 4.81 -6.63 -3.24
N ALA A 581 3.58 -7.16 -3.31
CA ALA A 581 2.53 -6.59 -4.14
C ALA A 581 2.10 -5.18 -3.68
N VAL A 582 2.04 -4.93 -2.36
CA VAL A 582 1.81 -3.58 -1.81
C VAL A 582 2.95 -2.61 -2.17
N GLU A 583 4.20 -3.08 -2.19
CA GLU A 583 5.34 -2.26 -2.60
C GLU A 583 5.25 -1.77 -4.06
N MET A 584 4.75 -2.61 -4.96
CA MET A 584 4.52 -2.24 -6.37
C MET A 584 3.33 -1.30 -6.57
N SER A 585 2.51 -1.10 -5.53
CA SER A 585 1.29 -0.30 -5.59
C SER A 585 1.61 1.20 -5.46
N SER A 586 0.82 2.03 -6.14
CA SER A 586 0.82 3.50 -6.05
C SER A 586 -0.36 4.05 -5.25
N GLY A 587 -1.42 3.27 -5.04
CA GLY A 587 -2.63 3.73 -4.37
C GLY A 587 -2.49 3.98 -2.87
N GLY A 588 -3.29 4.93 -2.38
CA GLY A 588 -3.36 5.27 -0.94
C GLY A 588 -4.12 4.24 -0.09
N TRP A 589 -4.78 3.28 -0.73
CA TRP A 589 -5.60 2.25 -0.10
C TRP A 589 -5.24 0.88 -0.65
N VAL A 590 -5.17 -0.12 0.22
CA VAL A 590 -4.77 -1.50 -0.12
C VAL A 590 -5.76 -2.51 0.42
N ALA A 591 -6.10 -3.53 -0.36
CA ALA A 591 -6.87 -4.69 0.09
C ALA A 591 -6.29 -6.00 -0.44
N LEU A 592 -6.28 -7.04 0.39
CA LEU A 592 -5.96 -8.39 -0.04
C LEU A 592 -7.15 -8.98 -0.80
N LEU A 593 -6.86 -9.59 -1.95
CA LEU A 593 -7.83 -10.36 -2.73
C LEU A 593 -7.23 -11.75 -3.00
N GLY A 594 -8.00 -12.80 -2.77
CA GLY A 594 -7.53 -14.15 -3.05
C GLY A 594 -7.51 -14.43 -4.55
N PRO A 595 -6.57 -15.27 -5.03
CA PRO A 595 -6.38 -15.48 -6.46
C PRO A 595 -7.52 -16.29 -7.14
N ALA A 596 -8.50 -16.78 -6.38
CA ALA A 596 -9.70 -17.43 -6.89
C ALA A 596 -10.97 -16.57 -6.75
N ASP A 597 -10.88 -15.43 -6.05
CA ASP A 597 -12.04 -14.60 -5.73
C ASP A 597 -12.51 -13.77 -6.91
N ALA A 598 -13.72 -13.24 -6.80
CA ALA A 598 -14.23 -12.26 -7.74
C ALA A 598 -14.86 -11.07 -7.01
N LEU A 599 -14.80 -9.90 -7.63
CA LEU A 599 -15.54 -8.72 -7.20
C LEU A 599 -16.89 -8.61 -7.90
N GLU A 600 -17.87 -8.07 -7.19
CA GLU A 600 -19.12 -7.63 -7.82
C GLU A 600 -18.85 -6.40 -8.71
N PRO A 601 -19.58 -6.17 -9.83
CA PRO A 601 -19.22 -5.15 -10.83
C PRO A 601 -19.09 -3.70 -10.33
N GLU A 602 -19.81 -3.35 -9.25
CA GLU A 602 -19.81 -2.01 -8.65
C GLU A 602 -19.03 -1.96 -7.32
N ALA A 603 -18.27 -3.01 -6.97
CA ALA A 603 -17.58 -3.12 -5.70
C ALA A 603 -16.65 -1.94 -5.40
N LEU A 604 -15.78 -1.61 -6.35
CA LEU A 604 -14.82 -0.51 -6.15
C LEU A 604 -15.48 0.87 -6.19
N MET A 605 -16.63 1.00 -6.87
CA MET A 605 -17.44 2.22 -6.84
C MET A 605 -18.05 2.45 -5.46
N GLU A 606 -18.58 1.41 -4.81
CA GLU A 606 -19.13 1.52 -3.45
C GLU A 606 -18.04 1.80 -2.41
N VAL A 607 -16.85 1.20 -2.55
CA VAL A 607 -15.69 1.53 -1.69
C VAL A 607 -15.27 2.99 -1.88
N ALA A 608 -15.16 3.49 -3.12
CA ALA A 608 -14.82 4.89 -3.38
C ALA A 608 -15.85 5.86 -2.79
N ARG A 609 -17.15 5.54 -2.88
CA ARG A 609 -18.23 6.31 -2.25
C ARG A 609 -18.11 6.31 -0.72
N ALA A 610 -17.80 5.16 -0.11
CA ALA A 610 -17.62 5.06 1.32
C ALA A 610 -16.44 5.90 1.82
N ILE A 611 -15.31 5.90 1.09
CA ILE A 611 -14.16 6.78 1.37
C ILE A 611 -14.55 8.26 1.27
N GLY A 612 -15.33 8.66 0.27
CA GLY A 612 -15.83 10.02 0.14
C GLY A 612 -16.72 10.46 1.32
N ARG A 613 -17.59 9.57 1.80
CA ARG A 613 -18.48 9.83 2.96
C ARG A 613 -17.74 9.83 4.31
N HIS A 614 -16.66 9.07 4.42
CA HIS A 614 -15.87 8.91 5.65
C HIS A 614 -14.38 9.17 5.36
N PRO A 615 -13.99 10.43 5.06
CA PRO A 615 -12.62 10.76 4.68
C PRO A 615 -11.59 10.62 5.81
N ASP A 616 -12.05 10.44 7.05
CA ASP A 616 -11.27 10.18 8.27
C ASP A 616 -11.12 8.69 8.62
N ALA A 617 -11.88 7.81 7.94
CA ALA A 617 -11.81 6.36 8.12
C ALA A 617 -10.40 5.83 7.84
N ASP A 618 -9.95 4.85 8.60
CA ASP A 618 -8.66 4.18 8.45
C ASP A 618 -8.77 2.84 7.71
N ALA A 619 -9.93 2.19 7.78
CA ALA A 619 -10.22 0.97 7.07
C ALA A 619 -11.71 0.78 6.78
N PHE A 620 -12.02 0.01 5.74
CA PHE A 620 -13.35 -0.45 5.37
C PHE A 620 -13.35 -1.97 5.22
N TYR A 621 -14.46 -2.61 5.56
CA TYR A 621 -14.71 -4.00 5.20
C TYR A 621 -16.15 -4.16 4.73
N THR A 622 -16.42 -5.24 3.99
CA THR A 622 -17.68 -5.39 3.24
C THR A 622 -18.35 -6.71 3.57
N ASP A 623 -19.67 -6.79 3.37
CA ASP A 623 -20.34 -8.08 3.24
C ASP A 623 -19.82 -8.82 1.99
N GLY A 624 -20.03 -10.13 1.93
CA GLY A 624 -19.54 -10.96 0.83
C GLY A 624 -20.35 -12.23 0.66
N THR A 625 -19.82 -13.19 -0.08
CA THR A 625 -20.34 -14.57 -0.10
C THR A 625 -19.24 -15.55 0.24
N GLY A 626 -19.60 -16.67 0.86
CA GLY A 626 -18.68 -17.78 1.04
C GLY A 626 -18.43 -18.54 -0.28
N PRO A 627 -17.60 -19.60 -0.25
CA PRO A 627 -17.20 -20.35 -1.44
C PRO A 627 -18.36 -20.99 -2.21
N GLY A 628 -19.45 -21.33 -1.52
CA GLY A 628 -20.67 -21.87 -2.14
C GLY A 628 -21.61 -20.81 -2.71
N GLY A 629 -21.25 -19.53 -2.62
CA GLY A 629 -22.09 -18.40 -3.04
C GLY A 629 -23.14 -17.99 -2.00
N GLU A 630 -23.12 -18.59 -0.81
CA GLU A 630 -24.00 -18.23 0.29
C GLU A 630 -23.68 -16.81 0.81
N PRO A 631 -24.68 -15.93 0.99
CA PRO A 631 -24.45 -14.59 1.52
C PRO A 631 -23.88 -14.62 2.94
N VAL A 632 -22.82 -13.82 3.17
CA VAL A 632 -22.18 -13.62 4.47
C VAL A 632 -22.37 -12.16 4.87
N ALA A 633 -23.37 -11.92 5.70
CA ALA A 633 -23.60 -10.64 6.36
C ALA A 633 -22.73 -10.51 7.61
N LYS A 634 -21.88 -9.49 7.65
CA LYS A 634 -20.96 -9.24 8.77
C LYS A 634 -21.58 -8.21 9.75
N PRO A 635 -21.27 -8.30 11.05
CA PRO A 635 -21.68 -7.28 12.01
C PRO A 635 -20.92 -5.97 11.78
N GLY A 636 -21.37 -4.88 12.44
CA GLY A 636 -20.59 -3.65 12.57
C GLY A 636 -19.28 -3.86 13.34
N TRP A 637 -18.37 -2.87 13.29
CA TRP A 637 -17.01 -3.02 13.82
C TRP A 637 -17.02 -3.37 15.32
N SER A 638 -16.40 -4.50 15.67
CA SER A 638 -16.33 -5.00 17.05
C SER A 638 -14.98 -5.67 17.33
N PRO A 639 -14.06 -4.94 17.99
CA PRO A 639 -12.86 -5.50 18.59
C PRO A 639 -13.11 -6.76 19.45
N GLU A 640 -14.20 -6.81 20.21
CA GLU A 640 -14.53 -7.96 21.06
C GLU A 640 -15.00 -9.17 20.23
N HIS A 641 -15.71 -8.95 19.12
CA HIS A 641 -16.06 -10.02 18.18
C HIS A 641 -14.82 -10.53 17.44
N LEU A 642 -13.89 -9.64 17.07
CA LEU A 642 -12.59 -10.04 16.54
C LEU A 642 -11.80 -10.89 17.53
N GLU A 643 -11.88 -10.63 18.83
CA GLU A 643 -11.25 -11.47 19.85
C GLU A 643 -11.88 -12.88 19.97
N SER A 644 -13.06 -13.08 19.37
CA SER A 644 -13.75 -14.37 19.35
C SER A 644 -13.66 -15.12 18.02
N CYS A 645 -13.72 -14.45 16.88
CA CYS A 645 -13.62 -15.10 15.56
C CYS A 645 -13.15 -14.14 14.43
N PRO A 646 -12.59 -14.70 13.34
CA PRO A 646 -12.15 -13.93 12.18
C PRO A 646 -13.32 -13.55 11.24
N TYR A 647 -14.09 -12.52 11.59
CA TYR A 647 -15.29 -12.14 10.82
C TYR A 647 -15.05 -11.15 9.67
N VAL A 648 -13.97 -10.36 9.71
CA VAL A 648 -13.73 -9.27 8.74
C VAL A 648 -13.34 -9.82 7.37
N GLY A 649 -12.40 -10.76 7.33
CA GLY A 649 -12.02 -11.52 6.14
C GLY A 649 -11.53 -10.69 4.95
N ARG A 650 -11.76 -11.25 3.75
CA ARG A 650 -11.29 -10.71 2.46
C ARG A 650 -11.96 -9.40 2.06
N LEU A 651 -11.24 -8.64 1.23
CA LEU A 651 -11.60 -7.28 0.77
C LEU A 651 -11.71 -6.25 1.92
N MET A 652 -10.93 -6.41 2.99
CA MET A 652 -10.68 -5.31 3.92
C MET A 652 -9.78 -4.27 3.26
N MET A 653 -10.34 -3.10 2.95
CA MET A 653 -9.62 -1.98 2.36
C MET A 653 -9.02 -1.10 3.46
N VAL A 654 -7.70 -1.02 3.53
CA VAL A 654 -6.96 -0.35 4.61
C VAL A 654 -6.16 0.81 4.04
N ARG A 655 -6.09 1.95 4.75
CA ARG A 655 -5.15 3.02 4.39
C ARG A 655 -3.75 2.45 4.33
N LYS A 656 -3.06 2.67 3.21
CA LYS A 656 -1.70 2.14 3.01
C LYS A 656 -0.72 2.64 4.07
N SER A 657 -0.89 3.88 4.55
CA SER A 657 -0.11 4.43 5.65
C SER A 657 -0.29 3.68 6.97
N LEU A 658 -1.53 3.29 7.31
CA LEU A 658 -1.80 2.46 8.48
C LEU A 658 -1.25 1.03 8.29
N PHE A 659 -1.47 0.41 7.13
CA PHE A 659 -0.96 -0.92 6.80
C PHE A 659 0.56 -1.02 6.98
N VAL A 660 1.29 -0.10 6.36
CA VAL A 660 2.76 0.01 6.48
C VAL A 660 3.15 0.47 7.90
N GLY A 661 2.34 1.33 8.52
CA GLY A 661 2.35 1.74 9.91
C GLY A 661 2.38 0.58 10.92
N LEU A 662 1.74 -0.53 10.57
CA LEU A 662 1.63 -1.74 11.40
C LEU A 662 2.62 -2.85 10.99
N GLY A 663 3.52 -2.59 10.03
CA GLY A 663 4.49 -3.57 9.54
C GLY A 663 3.95 -4.52 8.47
N GLY A 664 2.82 -4.20 7.84
CA GLY A 664 2.20 -5.01 6.78
C GLY A 664 1.66 -6.35 7.27
N PHE A 665 1.69 -7.36 6.41
CA PHE A 665 1.36 -8.75 6.76
C PHE A 665 2.55 -9.45 7.42
N ARG A 666 2.31 -10.11 8.55
CA ARG A 666 3.35 -10.85 9.28
C ARG A 666 3.47 -12.28 8.77
N GLN A 667 4.68 -12.82 8.85
CA GLN A 667 4.96 -14.22 8.50
C GLN A 667 4.44 -15.18 9.58
N GLY A 668 4.12 -16.42 9.17
CA GLY A 668 3.77 -17.50 10.10
C GLY A 668 2.36 -17.41 10.71
N PHE A 669 1.43 -16.71 10.04
CA PHE A 669 0.00 -16.69 10.36
C PHE A 669 -0.86 -17.31 9.25
N GLY A 670 -0.24 -17.89 8.21
CA GLY A 670 -0.89 -18.61 7.13
C GLY A 670 -2.21 -17.99 6.68
N THR A 671 -3.31 -18.71 6.97
CA THR A 671 -4.67 -18.32 6.57
C THR A 671 -5.29 -17.23 7.46
N ALA A 672 -4.76 -17.00 8.66
CA ALA A 672 -5.18 -15.95 9.60
C ALA A 672 -4.49 -14.59 9.35
N THR A 673 -3.74 -14.44 8.27
CA THR A 673 -2.98 -13.21 7.93
C THR A 673 -3.85 -11.94 7.95
N GLU A 674 -5.10 -12.02 7.48
CA GLU A 674 -6.04 -10.89 7.50
C GLU A 674 -6.58 -10.63 8.91
N HIS A 675 -6.81 -11.69 9.68
CA HIS A 675 -7.28 -11.59 11.05
C HIS A 675 -6.23 -10.95 11.96
N ASP A 676 -4.96 -11.36 11.83
CA ASP A 676 -3.82 -10.72 12.48
C ASP A 676 -3.79 -9.21 12.18
N LEU A 677 -3.92 -8.81 10.92
CA LEU A 677 -3.96 -7.40 10.55
C LEU A 677 -5.15 -6.67 11.20
N ALA A 678 -6.35 -7.24 11.16
CA ALA A 678 -7.54 -6.65 11.76
C ALA A 678 -7.41 -6.47 13.28
N LEU A 679 -6.85 -7.46 14.00
CA LEU A 679 -6.54 -7.36 15.42
C LEU A 679 -5.54 -6.23 15.71
N ARG A 680 -4.49 -6.10 14.89
CA ARG A 680 -3.51 -5.01 15.04
C ARG A 680 -4.11 -3.64 14.78
N ILE A 681 -5.02 -3.51 13.80
CA ILE A 681 -5.78 -2.29 13.52
C ILE A 681 -6.65 -1.92 14.74
N ALA A 682 -7.37 -2.89 15.31
CA ALA A 682 -8.22 -2.69 16.49
C ALA A 682 -7.48 -2.20 17.75
N ARG A 683 -6.14 -2.28 17.78
CA ARG A 683 -5.32 -1.74 18.88
C ARG A 683 -4.98 -0.26 18.72
N VAL A 684 -5.06 0.29 17.52
CA VAL A 684 -4.55 1.64 17.22
C VAL A 684 -5.62 2.61 16.70
N THR A 685 -6.77 2.11 16.24
CA THR A 685 -7.87 2.94 15.74
C THR A 685 -9.22 2.24 15.85
N ASP A 686 -10.27 3.04 15.98
CA ASP A 686 -11.68 2.67 15.94
C ASP A 686 -12.39 3.19 14.67
N ARG A 687 -11.68 3.93 13.81
CA ARG A 687 -12.19 4.53 12.56
C ARG A 687 -12.32 3.48 11.44
N VAL A 688 -12.95 2.37 11.74
CA VAL A 688 -13.17 1.24 10.83
C VAL A 688 -14.64 1.13 10.50
N HIS A 689 -14.97 1.18 9.21
CA HIS A 689 -16.35 1.25 8.75
C HIS A 689 -16.76 -0.01 8.00
N HIS A 690 -17.97 -0.49 8.29
CA HIS A 690 -18.61 -1.58 7.55
C HIS A 690 -19.40 -1.03 6.38
N ILE A 691 -19.21 -1.62 5.20
CA ILE A 691 -20.05 -1.42 4.02
C ILE A 691 -21.01 -2.63 3.95
N PRO A 692 -22.28 -2.50 4.35
CA PRO A 692 -23.23 -3.61 4.46
C PRO A 692 -23.82 -4.01 3.09
N VAL A 693 -22.94 -4.20 2.10
CA VAL A 693 -23.24 -4.60 0.74
C VAL A 693 -22.32 -5.75 0.38
N THR A 694 -22.86 -6.78 -0.27
CA THR A 694 -22.09 -7.88 -0.82
C THR A 694 -21.26 -7.38 -1.99
N LEU A 695 -19.96 -7.16 -1.78
CA LEU A 695 -19.04 -6.62 -2.80
C LEU A 695 -17.99 -7.64 -3.29
N HIS A 696 -17.89 -8.78 -2.61
CA HIS A 696 -16.89 -9.81 -2.84
C HIS A 696 -17.54 -11.19 -2.86
N ARG A 697 -17.06 -12.03 -3.77
CA ARG A 697 -17.38 -13.45 -3.85
C ARG A 697 -16.12 -14.26 -3.60
N GLN A 698 -16.11 -15.02 -2.52
CA GLN A 698 -15.02 -15.94 -2.24
C GLN A 698 -15.02 -17.07 -3.27
N GLY A 699 -13.86 -17.35 -3.86
CA GLY A 699 -13.68 -18.46 -4.78
C GLY A 699 -12.94 -19.64 -4.14
N GLY A 700 -13.20 -20.83 -4.68
CA GLY A 700 -12.66 -22.11 -4.21
C GLY A 700 -13.78 -23.15 -4.11
N GLU A 701 -13.42 -24.41 -3.92
CA GLU A 701 -14.42 -25.42 -3.52
C GLU A 701 -14.82 -25.14 -2.06
N PRO A 702 -16.12 -25.18 -1.73
CA PRO A 702 -16.54 -25.17 -0.33
C PRO A 702 -15.90 -26.38 0.35
N PRO A 703 -15.20 -26.22 1.49
CA PRO A 703 -14.71 -27.38 2.23
C PRO A 703 -15.92 -28.26 2.56
N ASP A 704 -15.81 -29.56 2.28
CA ASP A 704 -16.81 -30.57 2.65
C ASP A 704 -17.19 -30.39 4.13
N GLY A 705 -18.35 -29.79 4.37
CA GLY A 705 -18.99 -29.64 5.69
C GLY A 705 -18.08 -29.21 6.84
N HIS A 706 -17.67 -27.93 6.89
CA HIS A 706 -17.53 -27.05 8.08
C HIS A 706 -16.51 -25.92 7.78
N PRO A 707 -16.74 -24.67 8.25
CA PRO A 707 -15.88 -23.55 7.88
C PRO A 707 -14.58 -23.58 8.69
N ILE A 708 -13.42 -23.62 8.01
CA ILE A 708 -12.14 -22.99 8.40
C ILE A 708 -11.44 -23.51 9.67
N LEU A 709 -11.15 -24.81 9.91
CA LEU A 709 -10.68 -25.18 11.28
C LEU A 709 -9.38 -25.94 11.51
N ALA A 710 -9.10 -27.14 11.00
CA ALA A 710 -7.97 -27.89 11.59
C ALA A 710 -6.57 -27.23 11.44
N GLY A 711 -6.28 -26.57 10.30
CA GLY A 711 -5.02 -25.83 10.10
C GLY A 711 -5.12 -24.31 10.28
N ALA A 712 -6.33 -23.76 10.15
CA ALA A 712 -6.59 -22.33 10.29
C ALA A 712 -6.81 -21.92 11.76
N GLU A 713 -7.29 -22.84 12.60
CA GLU A 713 -7.52 -22.58 14.02
C GLU A 713 -6.21 -22.28 14.75
N ASP A 714 -5.13 -23.01 14.48
CA ASP A 714 -3.83 -22.78 15.11
C ASP A 714 -3.24 -21.41 14.71
N ASP A 715 -3.36 -21.03 13.43
CA ASP A 715 -2.95 -19.71 12.93
C ASP A 715 -3.75 -18.58 13.61
N VAL A 716 -5.08 -18.74 13.73
CA VAL A 716 -5.96 -17.78 14.41
C VAL A 716 -5.65 -17.72 15.91
N ARG A 717 -5.47 -18.87 16.56
CA ARG A 717 -5.10 -19.00 17.97
C ARG A 717 -3.80 -18.25 18.27
N LYS A 718 -2.80 -18.41 17.39
CA LYS A 718 -1.52 -17.69 17.49
C LYS A 718 -1.71 -16.18 17.34
N ALA A 719 -2.48 -15.73 16.34
CA ALA A 719 -2.75 -14.29 16.14
C ALA A 719 -3.45 -13.68 17.36
N LEU A 720 -4.43 -14.38 17.92
CA LEU A 720 -5.17 -13.97 19.11
C LEU A 720 -4.31 -13.97 20.37
N ALA A 721 -3.45 -14.99 20.56
CA ALA A 721 -2.53 -15.04 21.70
C ALA A 721 -1.55 -13.86 21.66
N ASP A 722 -0.95 -13.58 20.50
CA ASP A 722 -0.08 -12.41 20.29
C ASP A 722 -0.82 -11.09 20.60
N HIS A 723 -2.06 -10.95 20.11
CA HIS A 723 -2.90 -9.78 20.34
C HIS A 723 -3.23 -9.61 21.82
N ALA A 724 -3.67 -10.69 22.48
CA ALA A 724 -4.05 -10.70 23.88
C ALA A 724 -2.86 -10.35 24.78
N ALA A 725 -1.68 -10.94 24.53
CA ALA A 725 -0.47 -10.64 25.27
C ALA A 725 -0.07 -9.16 25.15
N ALA A 726 -0.14 -8.61 23.94
CA ALA A 726 0.22 -7.22 23.67
C ALA A 726 -0.81 -6.21 24.19
N ARG A 727 -2.10 -6.56 24.24
CA ARG A 727 -3.19 -5.66 24.67
C ARG A 727 -3.47 -5.74 26.17
N TYR A 728 -3.42 -6.92 26.76
CA TYR A 728 -3.86 -7.19 28.13
C TYR A 728 -2.74 -7.65 29.06
N GLY A 729 -1.53 -7.89 28.56
CA GLY A 729 -0.39 -8.36 29.33
C GLY A 729 -0.10 -9.85 29.15
N ALA A 730 1.09 -10.29 29.57
CA ALA A 730 1.59 -11.65 29.37
C ALA A 730 0.80 -12.74 30.13
N ASP A 731 -0.05 -12.36 31.08
CA ASP A 731 -0.93 -13.26 31.83
C ASP A 731 -2.33 -13.43 31.20
N ALA A 732 -2.58 -12.81 30.04
CA ALA A 732 -3.77 -13.06 29.25
C ALA A 732 -3.77 -14.49 28.70
N GLU A 733 -4.94 -15.12 28.70
CA GLU A 733 -5.10 -16.52 28.29
C GLU A 733 -6.19 -16.65 27.24
N LEU A 734 -5.97 -17.56 26.29
CA LEU A 734 -6.94 -17.88 25.26
C LEU A 734 -7.62 -19.20 25.61
N LEU A 735 -8.93 -19.14 25.82
CA LEU A 735 -9.78 -20.28 26.11
C LEU A 735 -10.55 -20.69 24.84
N PRO A 736 -10.76 -21.99 24.60
CA PRO A 736 -11.60 -22.44 23.49
C PRO A 736 -13.07 -22.07 23.72
N GLY A 737 -13.79 -21.80 22.64
CA GLY A 737 -15.25 -21.63 22.64
C GLY A 737 -16.02 -22.94 22.46
N ASP A 738 -17.35 -22.83 22.36
CA ASP A 738 -18.25 -23.99 22.24
C ASP A 738 -18.11 -24.73 20.90
N ARG A 739 -17.56 -24.06 19.88
CA ARG A 739 -17.24 -24.64 18.56
C ARG A 739 -15.77 -24.41 18.23
N PRO A 740 -15.12 -25.31 17.46
CA PRO A 740 -13.74 -25.08 17.06
C PRO A 740 -13.63 -23.73 16.31
N GLY A 741 -12.52 -23.01 16.52
CA GLY A 741 -12.26 -21.69 15.91
C GLY A 741 -12.84 -20.48 16.59
N LEU A 742 -13.69 -20.70 17.59
CA LEU A 742 -14.18 -19.66 18.45
C LEU A 742 -13.31 -19.62 19.70
N PHE A 743 -13.03 -18.42 20.17
CA PHE A 743 -12.18 -18.22 21.32
C PHE A 743 -12.76 -17.23 22.31
N ARG A 744 -12.30 -17.35 23.54
CA ARG A 744 -12.46 -16.33 24.57
C ARG A 744 -11.09 -15.88 25.04
N VAL A 745 -10.84 -14.59 24.96
CA VAL A 745 -9.69 -13.96 25.62
C VAL A 745 -10.05 -13.72 27.09
N ARG A 746 -9.43 -14.48 28.01
CA ARG A 746 -9.41 -14.18 29.43
C ARG A 746 -8.33 -13.14 29.69
N ARG A 747 -8.74 -11.97 30.14
CA ARG A 747 -7.85 -10.81 30.31
C ARG A 747 -7.21 -10.91 31.70
N GLY A 748 -5.87 -10.91 31.78
CA GLY A 748 -5.02 -11.26 32.94
C GLY A 748 -5.57 -11.13 34.39
N ARG A 749 -5.13 -12.05 35.26
CA ARG A 749 -5.53 -12.15 36.68
C ARG A 749 -5.15 -10.93 37.51
N LEU A 750 -4.01 -10.28 37.21
CA LEU A 750 -3.52 -9.11 37.94
C LEU A 750 -4.39 -7.84 37.75
N GLY A 751 -5.45 -7.92 36.93
CA GLY A 751 -6.37 -6.81 36.66
C GLY A 751 -7.85 -7.10 36.94
N GLN A 752 -8.21 -8.16 37.66
CA GLN A 752 -9.61 -8.45 38.03
C GLN A 752 -10.08 -7.51 39.15
N PRO A 753 -10.91 -6.47 38.87
CA PRO A 753 -11.31 -5.51 39.89
C PRO A 753 -12.42 -6.11 40.75
N PRO A 754 -12.54 -5.72 42.04
CA PRO A 754 -13.65 -6.14 42.87
C PRO A 754 -14.99 -5.77 42.21
N ALA A 755 -15.92 -6.71 42.23
CA ALA A 755 -17.25 -6.55 41.64
C ALA A 755 -18.33 -6.58 42.72
N THR A 756 -19.34 -5.72 42.59
CA THR A 756 -20.55 -5.78 43.42
C THR A 756 -21.64 -6.51 42.65
N LEU A 757 -22.04 -7.67 43.17
CA LEU A 757 -23.14 -8.48 42.65
C LEU A 757 -24.44 -8.08 43.36
N ILE A 758 -25.38 -7.55 42.57
CA ILE A 758 -26.73 -7.16 43.00
C ILE A 758 -27.69 -8.27 42.56
N LEU A 759 -28.32 -8.94 43.53
CA LEU A 759 -29.19 -10.08 43.24
C LEU A 759 -30.35 -10.16 44.23
N ARG A 760 -31.47 -10.75 43.79
CA ARG A 760 -32.61 -11.07 44.64
C ARG A 760 -32.48 -12.50 45.16
N GLY A 761 -32.48 -12.69 46.49
CA GLY A 761 -32.50 -14.02 47.09
C GLY A 761 -31.17 -14.78 47.08
N ARG A 762 -31.05 -15.84 46.25
CA ARG A 762 -30.15 -17.03 46.35
C ARG A 762 -28.63 -16.74 46.34
N THR A 763 -28.15 -15.98 47.32
CA THR A 763 -26.78 -15.45 47.40
C THR A 763 -25.71 -16.55 47.50
N THR A 764 -25.87 -17.50 48.43
CA THR A 764 -24.84 -18.53 48.70
C THR A 764 -24.63 -19.49 47.53
N ALA A 765 -25.70 -19.86 46.82
CA ALA A 765 -25.63 -20.79 45.69
C ALA A 765 -24.88 -20.19 44.49
N VAL A 766 -25.05 -18.88 44.26
CA VAL A 766 -24.36 -18.14 43.19
C VAL A 766 -22.88 -17.91 43.55
N LEU A 767 -22.59 -17.52 44.80
CA LEU A 767 -21.22 -17.29 45.27
C LEU A 767 -20.36 -18.56 45.28
N ASN A 768 -20.93 -19.72 45.62
CA ASN A 768 -20.19 -21.00 45.59
C ASN A 768 -19.85 -21.47 44.16
N ARG A 769 -20.40 -20.81 43.13
CA ARG A 769 -20.20 -21.15 41.72
C ARG A 769 -19.51 -20.02 40.96
N THR A 770 -18.69 -19.19 41.63
CA THR A 770 -17.84 -18.21 40.95
C THR A 770 -16.37 -18.40 41.31
N SER A 771 -15.49 -18.27 40.31
CA SER A 771 -14.03 -18.25 40.49
C SER A 771 -13.47 -16.83 40.62
N HIS A 772 -14.33 -15.80 40.60
CA HIS A 772 -13.90 -14.42 40.75
C HIS A 772 -13.40 -14.17 42.19
N PRO A 773 -12.20 -13.60 42.38
CA PRO A 773 -11.53 -13.57 43.68
C PRO A 773 -12.15 -12.59 44.67
N ASP A 774 -12.79 -11.51 44.22
CA ASP A 774 -13.28 -10.43 45.07
C ASP A 774 -14.70 -9.98 44.67
N VAL A 775 -15.70 -10.51 45.37
CA VAL A 775 -17.13 -10.25 45.13
C VAL A 775 -17.78 -9.69 46.38
N HIS A 776 -18.31 -8.48 46.29
CA HIS A 776 -19.22 -7.92 47.28
C HIS A 776 -20.66 -8.22 46.87
N VAL A 777 -21.52 -8.62 47.79
CA VAL A 777 -22.94 -8.85 47.49
C VAL A 777 -23.82 -7.79 48.12
N LEU A 778 -24.73 -7.24 47.33
CA LEU A 778 -25.82 -6.39 47.79
C LEU A 778 -27.17 -7.06 47.47
N PRO A 779 -27.83 -7.68 48.47
CA PRO A 779 -29.14 -8.26 48.25
C PRO A 779 -30.19 -7.15 48.07
N ILE A 780 -31.18 -7.39 47.20
CA ILE A 780 -32.39 -6.58 47.09
C ILE A 780 -33.61 -7.33 47.65
N ASP A 781 -34.41 -6.66 48.48
CA ASP A 781 -35.56 -7.29 49.15
C ASP A 781 -36.72 -7.58 48.18
N GLY A 782 -37.28 -8.79 48.30
CA GLY A 782 -38.36 -9.27 47.45
C GLY A 782 -39.78 -9.01 47.95
N SER A 783 -39.96 -8.31 49.07
CA SER A 783 -41.27 -8.11 49.68
C SER A 783 -41.99 -6.89 49.08
N GLY A 784 -42.86 -7.10 48.08
CA GLY A 784 -44.09 -6.29 48.00
C GLY A 784 -44.52 -5.62 46.69
N SER A 785 -43.96 -5.88 45.51
CA SER A 785 -44.61 -5.40 44.28
C SER A 785 -44.33 -6.28 43.06
N GLU A 786 -45.39 -6.75 42.41
CA GLU A 786 -45.35 -7.07 40.98
C GLU A 786 -45.00 -5.78 40.20
N GLY A 787 -44.02 -5.82 39.29
CA GLY A 787 -43.62 -4.68 38.45
C GLY A 787 -42.52 -3.76 39.01
N ASN A 788 -42.44 -2.53 38.46
CA ASN A 788 -41.45 -1.43 38.55
C ASN A 788 -40.63 -1.20 39.85
N GLY A 789 -40.98 -1.82 40.98
CA GLY A 789 -40.23 -1.74 42.24
C GLY A 789 -38.82 -2.35 42.17
N THR A 790 -38.58 -3.34 41.31
CA THR A 790 -37.26 -3.98 41.15
C THR A 790 -36.20 -3.00 40.65
N VAL A 791 -36.53 -2.13 39.68
CA VAL A 791 -35.58 -1.16 39.12
C VAL A 791 -35.25 -0.07 40.15
N ALA A 792 -36.23 0.35 40.96
CA ALA A 792 -35.97 1.25 42.09
C ALA A 792 -35.04 0.61 43.13
N ALA A 793 -35.21 -0.68 43.42
CA ALA A 793 -34.33 -1.43 44.31
C ALA A 793 -32.90 -1.57 43.74
N TRP A 794 -32.75 -1.77 42.42
CA TRP A 794 -31.44 -1.71 41.77
C TRP A 794 -30.76 -0.36 42.03
N ASN A 795 -31.44 0.75 41.76
CA ASN A 795 -30.88 2.09 41.99
C ASN A 795 -30.46 2.31 43.45
N ALA A 796 -31.25 1.83 44.42
CA ALA A 796 -30.93 1.90 45.85
C ALA A 796 -29.70 1.06 46.24
N ALA A 797 -29.56 -0.15 45.68
CA ALA A 797 -28.38 -1.00 45.89
C ALA A 797 -27.13 -0.41 45.22
N ILE A 798 -27.26 0.11 43.99
CA ILE A 798 -26.18 0.77 43.25
C ILE A 798 -25.61 1.95 44.04
N ALA A 799 -26.47 2.74 44.71
CA ALA A 799 -26.04 3.85 45.54
C ALA A 799 -25.20 3.42 46.76
N GLN A 800 -25.40 2.19 47.26
CA GLN A 800 -24.67 1.60 48.39
C GLN A 800 -23.40 0.87 47.97
N SER A 801 -23.25 0.55 46.68
CA SER A 801 -22.08 -0.15 46.15
C SER A 801 -20.80 0.65 46.35
N ARG A 802 -19.73 -0.06 46.75
CA ARG A 802 -18.39 0.52 46.96
C ARG A 802 -17.46 0.28 45.78
N THR A 803 -17.78 -0.67 44.91
CA THR A 803 -16.98 -0.98 43.71
C THR A 803 -17.46 -0.16 42.52
N ASP A 804 -16.59 -0.03 41.51
CA ASP A 804 -17.01 0.53 40.23
C ASP A 804 -17.68 -0.52 39.33
N LEU A 805 -17.25 -1.78 39.35
CA LEU A 805 -17.94 -2.83 38.60
C LEU A 805 -19.18 -3.31 39.35
N LEU A 806 -20.32 -3.27 38.67
CA LEU A 806 -21.63 -3.72 39.14
C LEU A 806 -22.11 -4.85 38.26
N VAL A 807 -22.64 -5.92 38.85
CA VAL A 807 -23.26 -7.04 38.13
C VAL A 807 -24.66 -7.25 38.68
N LEU A 808 -25.67 -7.16 37.81
CA LEU A 808 -27.06 -7.43 38.17
C LEU A 808 -27.40 -8.84 37.68
N LEU A 809 -27.92 -9.67 38.58
CA LEU A 809 -28.30 -11.05 38.31
C LEU A 809 -29.75 -11.29 38.71
N ASP A 810 -30.57 -11.67 37.73
CA ASP A 810 -31.95 -12.06 37.95
C ASP A 810 -32.05 -13.40 38.72
N GLU A 811 -33.07 -13.53 39.57
CA GLU A 811 -33.27 -14.72 40.41
C GLU A 811 -33.57 -16.01 39.63
N ALA A 812 -34.02 -15.89 38.38
CA ALA A 812 -34.31 -17.01 37.50
C ALA A 812 -33.06 -17.60 36.83
N MET A 813 -31.87 -17.00 37.02
CA MET A 813 -30.63 -17.41 36.37
C MET A 813 -29.70 -18.15 37.33
N GLU A 814 -29.26 -19.35 36.92
CA GLU A 814 -28.31 -20.16 37.67
C GLU A 814 -26.99 -20.31 36.92
N PRO A 815 -25.84 -19.98 37.54
CA PRO A 815 -24.53 -20.24 36.94
C PRO A 815 -24.29 -21.74 36.70
N ALA A 816 -23.85 -22.07 35.49
CA ALA A 816 -23.50 -23.42 35.08
C ALA A 816 -21.99 -23.71 35.12
N VAL A 817 -21.15 -22.67 35.07
CA VAL A 817 -19.67 -22.77 35.12
C VAL A 817 -19.10 -21.76 36.11
N ALA A 818 -17.97 -22.08 36.75
CA ALA A 818 -17.35 -21.22 37.75
C ALA A 818 -16.87 -19.86 37.19
N ASP A 819 -16.48 -19.81 35.92
CA ASP A 819 -15.86 -18.63 35.31
C ASP A 819 -16.86 -17.62 34.72
N TRP A 820 -18.16 -17.80 34.98
CA TRP A 820 -19.24 -16.99 34.39
C TRP A 820 -19.10 -15.48 34.69
N LEU A 821 -18.70 -15.13 35.90
CA LEU A 821 -18.58 -13.74 36.35
C LEU A 821 -17.36 -13.06 35.70
N ASN A 822 -16.25 -13.80 35.60
CA ASN A 822 -15.06 -13.31 34.90
C ASN A 822 -15.36 -13.02 33.43
N ALA A 823 -16.20 -13.84 32.76
CA ALA A 823 -16.59 -13.62 31.37
C ALA A 823 -17.32 -12.28 31.15
N LEU A 824 -18.06 -11.80 32.15
CA LEU A 824 -18.74 -10.51 32.12
C LEU A 824 -17.80 -9.38 32.52
N VAL A 825 -17.06 -9.55 33.61
CA VAL A 825 -16.13 -8.56 34.16
C VAL A 825 -15.02 -8.22 33.16
N ASP A 826 -14.47 -9.23 32.47
CA ASP A 826 -13.44 -9.04 31.45
C ASP A 826 -13.90 -8.03 30.39
N LEU A 827 -15.16 -8.07 29.97
CA LEU A 827 -15.74 -7.15 28.98
C LEU A 827 -16.17 -5.82 29.61
N ALA A 828 -16.88 -5.85 30.73
CA ALA A 828 -17.43 -4.66 31.40
C ALA A 828 -16.36 -3.72 31.95
N ARG A 829 -15.10 -4.17 32.10
CA ARG A 829 -13.99 -3.30 32.49
C ARG A 829 -13.36 -2.52 31.32
N SER A 830 -13.69 -2.85 30.07
CA SER A 830 -13.23 -2.08 28.90
C SER A 830 -13.78 -0.65 28.93
N PRO A 831 -12.94 0.40 28.83
CA PRO A 831 -13.38 1.79 28.83
C PRO A 831 -14.49 2.11 27.81
N ASP A 832 -14.48 1.46 26.65
CA ASP A 832 -15.42 1.74 25.56
C ASP A 832 -16.66 0.82 25.58
N VAL A 833 -16.76 -0.08 26.57
CA VAL A 833 -17.95 -0.93 26.77
C VAL A 833 -18.83 -0.29 27.84
N GLY A 834 -20.08 -0.04 27.49
CA GLY A 834 -21.08 0.53 28.39
C GLY A 834 -21.73 -0.56 29.23
N VAL A 835 -22.30 -1.56 28.56
CA VAL A 835 -22.97 -2.70 29.21
C VAL A 835 -22.49 -4.02 28.62
N ALA A 836 -22.07 -4.96 29.45
CA ALA A 836 -21.81 -6.34 29.06
C ALA A 836 -22.93 -7.25 29.58
N GLY A 837 -23.36 -8.26 28.84
CA GLY A 837 -24.41 -9.18 29.26
C GLY A 837 -24.20 -10.61 28.81
N ALA A 838 -24.89 -11.54 29.45
CA ALA A 838 -24.78 -12.97 29.15
C ALA A 838 -25.80 -13.38 28.07
N ALA A 839 -25.38 -14.28 27.18
CA ALA A 839 -26.33 -15.02 26.36
C ALA A 839 -27.24 -15.89 27.25
N LEU A 840 -28.54 -15.87 26.97
CA LEU A 840 -29.50 -16.71 27.64
C LEU A 840 -29.44 -18.12 27.05
N ARG A 841 -29.39 -19.13 27.92
CA ARG A 841 -29.42 -20.55 27.53
C ARG A 841 -30.61 -21.25 28.17
N ALA A 842 -31.25 -22.10 27.38
CA ALA A 842 -32.25 -23.04 27.84
C ALA A 842 -31.63 -24.08 28.81
N PRO A 843 -32.45 -24.81 29.60
CA PRO A 843 -31.96 -25.86 30.49
C PRO A 843 -31.13 -26.95 29.78
N ASP A 844 -31.42 -27.21 28.50
CA ASP A 844 -30.69 -28.13 27.63
C ASP A 844 -29.32 -27.60 27.17
N GLY A 845 -29.00 -26.33 27.47
CA GLY A 845 -27.74 -25.67 27.13
C GLY A 845 -27.75 -24.87 25.82
N ARG A 846 -28.84 -24.94 25.04
CA ARG A 846 -28.97 -24.21 23.77
C ARG A 846 -29.09 -22.71 24.01
N ILE A 847 -28.33 -21.90 23.26
CA ILE A 847 -28.48 -20.44 23.28
C ILE A 847 -29.84 -20.08 22.67
N VAL A 848 -30.66 -19.37 23.45
CA VAL A 848 -32.00 -18.91 23.05
C VAL A 848 -32.03 -17.43 22.71
N LEU A 849 -31.14 -16.63 23.31
CA LEU A 849 -30.97 -15.21 23.00
C LEU A 849 -29.54 -14.77 23.34
N ALA A 850 -28.84 -14.14 22.40
CA ALA A 850 -27.52 -13.57 22.66
C ALA A 850 -27.50 -12.06 22.33
N GLY A 851 -28.44 -11.29 22.88
CA GLY A 851 -28.56 -9.85 22.62
C GLY A 851 -29.55 -9.49 21.50
N LEU A 852 -29.87 -8.21 21.46
CA LEU A 852 -30.97 -7.63 20.69
C LEU A 852 -30.44 -6.56 19.72
N GLY A 853 -31.05 -6.45 18.55
CA GLY A 853 -30.86 -5.38 17.58
C GLY A 853 -32.14 -4.57 17.41
N ILE A 854 -32.11 -3.59 16.50
CA ILE A 854 -33.25 -2.72 16.19
C ILE A 854 -33.83 -3.12 14.83
N ALA A 855 -35.09 -3.51 14.77
CA ALA A 855 -35.80 -3.84 13.54
C ALA A 855 -36.11 -2.58 12.70
N ALA A 856 -36.53 -2.77 11.45
CA ALA A 856 -36.79 -1.65 10.52
C ALA A 856 -37.89 -0.69 10.99
N ASP A 857 -38.83 -1.17 11.81
CA ASP A 857 -39.92 -0.42 12.43
C ASP A 857 -39.52 0.20 13.80
N GLY A 858 -38.24 0.12 14.16
CA GLY A 858 -37.67 0.62 15.41
C GLY A 858 -37.85 -0.32 16.62
N ALA A 859 -38.47 -1.49 16.46
CA ALA A 859 -38.67 -2.43 17.57
C ALA A 859 -37.37 -3.14 17.96
N MET A 860 -37.20 -3.46 19.25
CA MET A 860 -36.12 -4.34 19.70
C MET A 860 -36.42 -5.79 19.30
N ALA A 861 -35.45 -6.48 18.70
CA ALA A 861 -35.61 -7.86 18.24
C ALA A 861 -34.34 -8.70 18.44
N PRO A 862 -34.45 -10.03 18.64
CA PRO A 862 -33.28 -10.91 18.74
C PRO A 862 -32.32 -10.78 17.56
N LEU A 863 -31.01 -10.75 17.84
CA LEU A 863 -29.98 -10.81 16.80
C LEU A 863 -29.83 -12.25 16.28
N GLY A 864 -30.06 -12.43 14.98
CA GLY A 864 -29.71 -13.66 14.24
C GLY A 864 -28.20 -13.83 14.03
N GLY A 865 -27.78 -14.90 13.34
CA GLY A 865 -26.38 -15.17 12.99
C GLY A 865 -25.60 -15.97 14.05
N GLU A 866 -24.28 -15.77 14.12
CA GLU A 866 -23.39 -16.45 15.07
C GLU A 866 -23.72 -16.04 16.51
N THR A 867 -24.26 -16.97 17.30
CA THR A 867 -24.65 -16.75 18.71
C THR A 867 -23.60 -17.23 19.71
N ASP A 868 -22.62 -18.02 19.24
CA ASP A 868 -21.58 -18.66 20.06
C ASP A 868 -20.28 -17.83 20.16
N CYS A 869 -20.29 -16.58 19.70
CA CYS A 869 -19.17 -15.62 19.81
C CYS A 869 -19.57 -14.35 20.57
N VAL A 870 -18.59 -13.60 21.10
CA VAL A 870 -18.85 -12.29 21.69
C VAL A 870 -19.34 -11.33 20.61
N ARG A 871 -20.40 -10.56 20.87
CA ARG A 871 -20.98 -9.69 19.84
C ARG A 871 -21.53 -8.38 20.37
N ASN A 872 -21.40 -7.33 19.56
CA ASN A 872 -22.03 -6.05 19.83
C ASN A 872 -23.54 -6.15 19.59
N CYS A 873 -24.33 -5.45 20.39
CA CYS A 873 -25.78 -5.45 20.30
C CYS A 873 -26.35 -4.06 20.60
N ALA A 874 -27.60 -3.83 20.17
CA ALA A 874 -28.34 -2.64 20.57
C ALA A 874 -28.65 -2.69 22.09
N ALA A 875 -29.04 -3.87 22.59
CA ALA A 875 -29.20 -4.13 24.00
C ALA A 875 -28.83 -5.57 24.37
N VAL A 876 -28.32 -5.76 25.59
CA VAL A 876 -28.07 -7.09 26.15
C VAL A 876 -29.38 -7.68 26.73
N PRO A 877 -29.47 -9.01 26.91
CA PRO A 877 -30.61 -9.61 27.60
C PRO A 877 -30.75 -9.08 29.03
N GLY A 878 -31.98 -8.85 29.50
CA GLY A 878 -32.24 -8.22 30.80
C GLY A 878 -31.91 -9.07 32.03
N ALA A 879 -31.54 -10.35 31.84
CA ALA A 879 -31.37 -11.30 32.93
C ALA A 879 -30.05 -11.18 33.68
N VAL A 880 -28.97 -10.84 32.97
CA VAL A 880 -27.62 -10.73 33.55
C VAL A 880 -26.86 -9.65 32.81
N LEU A 881 -26.43 -8.62 33.54
CA LEU A 881 -25.59 -7.56 32.98
C LEU A 881 -24.49 -7.13 33.95
N ALA A 882 -23.40 -6.64 33.39
CA ALA A 882 -22.30 -6.00 34.07
C ALA A 882 -22.07 -4.59 33.50
N VAL A 883 -21.91 -3.61 34.38
CA VAL A 883 -21.78 -2.19 34.03
C VAL A 883 -20.87 -1.49 35.04
N ARG A 884 -20.13 -0.47 34.60
CA ARG A 884 -19.38 0.41 35.52
C ARG A 884 -20.33 1.41 36.16
N ARG A 885 -20.21 1.63 37.47
CA ARG A 885 -20.98 2.61 38.24
C ARG A 885 -20.72 4.02 37.74
N THR A 886 -19.48 4.32 37.35
CA THR A 886 -19.10 5.57 36.66
C THR A 886 -19.91 5.80 35.39
N VAL A 887 -19.95 4.82 34.49
CA VAL A 887 -20.76 4.87 33.25
C VAL A 887 -22.25 4.97 33.59
N LEU A 888 -22.75 4.16 34.52
CA LEU A 888 -24.15 4.18 34.89
C LEU A 888 -24.60 5.54 35.43
N LYS A 889 -23.73 6.23 36.20
CA LYS A 889 -23.97 7.60 36.67
C LYS A 889 -23.98 8.60 35.53
N GLU A 890 -23.04 8.49 34.59
CA GLU A 890 -22.98 9.32 33.38
C GLU A 890 -24.26 9.21 32.55
N LEU A 891 -24.77 7.99 32.39
CA LEU A 891 -25.98 7.70 31.61
C LEU A 891 -27.30 8.03 32.35
N GLY A 892 -27.23 8.47 33.61
CA GLY A 892 -28.41 8.87 34.40
C GLY A 892 -29.10 7.74 35.18
N GLY A 893 -28.48 6.56 35.29
CA GLY A 893 -29.03 5.41 36.03
C GLY A 893 -30.17 4.69 35.30
N PHE A 894 -30.84 3.77 36.01
CA PHE A 894 -32.01 3.08 35.45
C PHE A 894 -33.29 3.88 35.68
N ASP A 895 -34.14 3.99 34.67
CA ASP A 895 -35.44 4.65 34.75
C ASP A 895 -36.48 3.71 35.40
N PRO A 896 -36.98 4.01 36.62
CA PRO A 896 -37.86 3.13 37.37
C PRO A 896 -39.28 3.03 36.77
N ARG A 897 -39.58 3.77 35.70
CA ARG A 897 -40.85 3.63 34.98
C ARG A 897 -40.91 2.38 34.10
N PHE A 898 -39.76 1.79 33.81
CA PHE A 898 -39.62 0.60 32.98
C PHE A 898 -39.51 -0.68 33.82
N SER A 899 -39.99 -1.78 33.24
CA SER A 899 -39.70 -3.15 33.67
C SER A 899 -38.19 -3.44 33.58
N PRO A 900 -37.66 -4.43 34.32
CA PRO A 900 -36.23 -4.77 34.32
C PRO A 900 -35.63 -4.88 32.91
N GLY A 901 -36.24 -5.67 32.02
CA GLY A 901 -35.75 -5.87 30.66
C GLY A 901 -35.75 -4.60 29.81
N ARG A 902 -36.79 -3.76 29.96
CA ARG A 902 -36.91 -2.50 29.24
C ARG A 902 -35.97 -1.42 29.80
N ALA A 903 -35.75 -1.39 31.12
CA ALA A 903 -34.78 -0.51 31.77
C ALA A 903 -33.34 -0.82 31.30
N VAL A 904 -33.01 -2.10 31.09
CA VAL A 904 -31.73 -2.49 30.48
C VAL A 904 -31.64 -2.04 29.02
N SER A 905 -32.71 -2.21 28.25
CA SER A 905 -32.75 -1.74 26.86
C SER A 905 -32.57 -0.22 26.77
N ASP A 906 -33.23 0.52 27.66
CA ASP A 906 -33.12 1.98 27.78
C ASP A 906 -31.70 2.43 28.13
N LEU A 907 -31.07 1.79 29.12
CA LEU A 907 -29.68 2.04 29.48
C LEU A 907 -28.73 1.75 28.31
N CYS A 908 -28.92 0.63 27.62
CA CYS A 908 -28.11 0.23 26.48
C CYS A 908 -28.23 1.22 25.31
N LEU A 909 -29.43 1.71 25.00
CA LEU A 909 -29.60 2.75 23.97
C LEU A 909 -28.95 4.07 24.39
N SER A 910 -29.04 4.44 25.67
CA SER A 910 -28.33 5.61 26.22
C SER A 910 -26.82 5.46 26.06
N ALA A 911 -26.27 4.28 26.38
CA ALA A 911 -24.86 3.98 26.24
C ALA A 911 -24.38 4.19 24.78
N LEU A 912 -25.14 3.72 23.79
CA LEU A 912 -24.80 3.89 22.37
C LEU A 912 -24.75 5.35 21.94
N ILE A 913 -25.69 6.19 22.39
CA ILE A 913 -25.69 7.62 22.08
C ILE A 913 -24.48 8.34 22.68
N HIS A 914 -24.00 7.88 23.84
CA HIS A 914 -22.80 8.41 24.49
C HIS A 914 -21.50 7.80 23.95
N GLY A 915 -21.55 7.01 22.87
CA GLY A 915 -20.37 6.44 22.22
C GLY A 915 -19.85 5.13 22.81
N TYR A 916 -20.56 4.55 23.79
CA TYR A 916 -20.22 3.24 24.33
C TYR A 916 -20.78 2.10 23.48
N ARG A 917 -20.21 0.91 23.61
CA ARG A 917 -20.68 -0.32 22.98
C ARG A 917 -21.34 -1.23 23.99
N ASN A 918 -22.43 -1.90 23.60
CA ASN A 918 -23.03 -2.97 24.41
C ASN A 918 -22.61 -4.33 23.85
N VAL A 919 -22.17 -5.23 24.73
CA VAL A 919 -21.53 -6.49 24.34
C VAL A 919 -22.24 -7.68 24.99
N CYS A 920 -22.66 -8.66 24.21
CA CYS A 920 -23.20 -9.92 24.70
C CYS A 920 -22.14 -11.01 24.60
N THR A 921 -21.92 -11.78 25.67
CA THR A 921 -20.98 -12.90 25.70
C THR A 921 -21.69 -14.24 25.86
N PRO A 922 -21.35 -15.25 25.04
CA PRO A 922 -21.85 -16.62 25.18
C PRO A 922 -21.11 -17.42 26.27
N PHE A 923 -20.00 -16.87 26.78
CA PHE A 923 -19.09 -17.54 27.71
C PHE A 923 -19.45 -17.32 29.18
N ALA A 924 -20.36 -16.40 29.46
CA ALA A 924 -21.05 -16.34 30.74
C ALA A 924 -22.18 -17.38 30.71
N ILE A 925 -21.89 -18.63 31.07
CA ILE A 925 -22.84 -19.74 30.92
C ILE A 925 -23.76 -19.79 32.15
N LEU A 926 -24.98 -19.24 32.00
CA LEU A 926 -26.07 -19.34 32.97
C LEU A 926 -27.31 -19.99 32.32
N ARG A 927 -28.06 -20.78 33.10
CA ARG A 927 -29.29 -21.47 32.66
C ARG A 927 -30.50 -20.85 33.35
N HIS A 928 -31.60 -20.68 32.64
CA HIS A 928 -32.86 -20.24 33.26
C HIS A 928 -33.63 -21.43 33.86
N THR A 929 -34.37 -21.21 34.96
CA THR A 929 -35.05 -22.29 35.70
C THR A 929 -36.54 -22.50 35.36
N GLY A 930 -37.12 -21.73 34.43
CA GLY A 930 -38.52 -21.94 33.97
C GLY A 930 -38.97 -21.14 32.73
N PRO A 931 -40.04 -21.55 32.02
CA PRO A 931 -40.47 -20.99 30.73
C PRO A 931 -41.15 -19.60 30.80
N ALA A 932 -41.75 -19.22 31.94
CA ALA A 932 -42.39 -17.91 32.11
C ALA A 932 -41.39 -16.73 32.10
N ALA A 933 -40.12 -16.99 32.40
CA ALA A 933 -39.07 -15.97 32.47
C ALA A 933 -38.56 -15.52 31.09
N LEU A 934 -38.73 -16.33 30.04
CA LEU A 934 -38.16 -16.03 28.72
C LEU A 934 -38.79 -14.80 28.05
N GLY A 935 -40.10 -14.57 28.20
CA GLY A 935 -40.78 -13.42 27.59
C GLY A 935 -40.38 -12.08 28.22
N THR A 936 -40.27 -12.02 29.55
CA THR A 936 -39.86 -10.82 30.29
C THR A 936 -38.36 -10.55 30.19
N LEU A 937 -37.53 -11.60 30.14
CA LEU A 937 -36.07 -11.47 30.08
C LEU A 937 -35.52 -11.28 28.65
N ALA A 938 -36.31 -11.59 27.63
CA ALA A 938 -35.96 -11.37 26.21
C ALA A 938 -36.27 -9.96 25.71
N ASN A 939 -36.83 -9.09 26.56
CA ASN A 939 -37.19 -7.71 26.23
C ASN A 939 -38.11 -7.58 25.00
N THR A 940 -38.99 -8.56 24.76
CA THR A 940 -39.88 -8.57 23.58
C THR A 940 -41.02 -7.54 23.73
N PRO A 941 -41.38 -6.79 22.66
CA PRO A 941 -42.48 -5.83 22.73
C PRO A 941 -43.81 -6.52 23.03
N ASP A 942 -44.55 -6.03 24.02
CA ASP A 942 -45.91 -6.50 24.36
C ASP A 942 -47.03 -5.61 23.79
N GLY A 943 -46.66 -4.50 23.12
CA GLY A 943 -47.59 -3.52 22.55
C GLY A 943 -48.29 -2.64 23.60
N GLY A 944 -47.86 -2.67 24.86
CA GLY A 944 -48.49 -1.97 25.96
C GLY A 944 -48.11 -0.49 26.13
N PRO A 945 -48.59 0.16 27.21
CA PRO A 945 -48.25 1.55 27.56
C PRO A 945 -46.74 1.79 27.75
N GLU A 946 -46.01 0.77 28.21
CA GLU A 946 -44.55 0.80 28.38
C GLU A 946 -43.81 0.94 27.03
N GLU A 947 -44.21 0.16 26.02
CA GLU A 947 -43.65 0.24 24.66
C GLU A 947 -43.90 1.63 24.03
N THR A 948 -45.08 2.23 24.29
CA THR A 948 -45.39 3.59 23.82
C THR A 948 -44.46 4.63 24.47
N LEU A 949 -44.21 4.53 25.78
CA LEU A 949 -43.28 5.41 26.49
C LEU A 949 -41.85 5.26 25.96
N PHE A 950 -41.40 4.02 25.76
CA PHE A 950 -40.08 3.73 25.22
C PHE A 950 -39.90 4.29 23.81
N ARG A 951 -40.86 4.05 22.90
CA ARG A 951 -40.81 4.59 21.54
C ARG A 951 -40.77 6.10 21.52
N ARG A 952 -41.60 6.78 22.34
CA ARG A 952 -41.57 8.25 22.45
C ARG A 952 -40.23 8.78 22.95
N LYS A 953 -39.61 8.10 23.93
CA LYS A 953 -38.30 8.51 24.46
C LYS A 953 -37.20 8.44 23.39
N TRP A 954 -37.22 7.41 22.54
CA TRP A 954 -36.18 7.14 21.57
C TRP A 954 -36.52 7.53 20.12
N GLU A 955 -37.70 8.12 19.87
CA GLU A 955 -38.21 8.45 18.53
C GLU A 955 -37.20 9.26 17.69
N ALA A 956 -36.63 10.32 18.28
CA ALA A 956 -35.64 11.15 17.62
C ALA A 956 -34.33 10.39 17.30
N ALA A 957 -33.86 9.52 18.21
CA ALA A 957 -32.63 8.75 18.02
C ALA A 957 -32.81 7.60 17.01
N LEU A 958 -33.97 6.94 17.02
CA LEU A 958 -34.34 5.90 16.08
C LEU A 958 -34.59 6.47 14.66
N GLY A 959 -35.14 7.68 14.56
CA GLY A 959 -35.43 8.35 13.29
C GLY A 959 -34.24 9.04 12.59
N THR A 960 -33.17 9.37 13.33
CA THR A 960 -32.00 10.12 12.80
C THR A 960 -30.89 9.21 12.23
N GLY A 961 -31.03 7.88 12.33
CA GLY A 961 -30.01 6.94 11.87
C GLY A 961 -28.79 6.81 12.80
N ALA A 962 -28.78 7.48 13.96
CA ALA A 962 -27.72 7.40 14.98
C ALA A 962 -27.47 5.97 15.49
N LEU A 963 -28.46 5.08 15.34
CA LEU A 963 -28.41 3.67 15.77
C LEU A 963 -28.39 2.68 14.59
N SER A 964 -28.09 3.14 13.37
CA SER A 964 -28.23 2.38 12.11
C SER A 964 -27.32 1.15 11.97
N GLY A 965 -26.18 1.10 12.67
CA GLY A 965 -25.21 0.00 12.62
C GLY A 965 -25.62 -1.28 13.36
N LEU A 966 -26.74 -1.29 14.09
CA LEU A 966 -27.16 -2.37 14.99
C LEU A 966 -28.54 -2.97 14.61
N ARG A 967 -28.88 -2.94 13.32
CA ARG A 967 -30.16 -3.45 12.84
C ARG A 967 -30.28 -4.97 13.05
N ALA A 968 -31.41 -5.42 13.61
CA ALA A 968 -31.78 -6.83 13.66
C ALA A 968 -32.07 -7.31 12.23
N ARG A 969 -31.27 -8.24 11.71
CA ARG A 969 -31.52 -8.88 10.41
C ARG A 969 -32.28 -10.18 10.64
N PHE A 970 -33.53 -10.21 10.21
CA PHE A 970 -34.31 -11.45 10.14
C PHE A 970 -33.88 -12.23 8.88
N PRO A 971 -33.89 -13.58 8.89
CA PRO A 971 -33.99 -14.32 7.64
C PRO A 971 -35.27 -13.87 6.92
N ALA A 972 -35.25 -13.85 5.58
CA ALA A 972 -36.50 -13.74 4.82
C ALA A 972 -37.51 -14.76 5.37
N PRO A 973 -38.80 -14.42 5.51
CA PRO A 973 -39.81 -15.38 5.93
C PRO A 973 -39.91 -16.48 4.86
N GLY A 974 -39.09 -17.52 5.01
CA GLY A 974 -39.14 -18.72 4.21
C GLY A 974 -40.35 -19.52 4.65
N GLY A 975 -41.21 -19.85 3.69
CA GLY A 975 -42.39 -20.66 3.87
C GLY A 975 -42.09 -21.93 4.66
N GLY A 976 -43.01 -22.28 5.54
CA GLY A 976 -42.96 -23.55 6.23
C GLY A 976 -42.88 -24.71 5.23
N SER A 977 -42.01 -25.66 5.54
CA SER A 977 -42.19 -27.05 5.20
C SER A 977 -41.85 -27.86 6.44
N GLY A 978 -42.81 -28.69 6.86
CA GLY A 978 -42.78 -29.50 8.07
C GLY A 978 -41.79 -30.65 8.08
#